data_AF-A0AAW9THH9-F1
#
_entry.id   AF-A0AAW9THH9-F1
#
_cell.length_a   1.000
_cell.length_b   1.000
_cell.length_c   1.000
_cell.angle_alpha   90.00
_cell.angle_beta   90.00
_cell.angle_gamma   90.00
#
_symmetry.space_group_name_H-M   'P 1'
#
loop_
_entity.id
_entity.type
_entity.pdbx_description
1 polymer ?
#
loop_
_entity_poly.entity_id
_entity_poly.type
_entity_poly.pdbx_seq_one_letter_code
_entity_poly.pdbx_strand_id
1 'polypeptide(L)'
;MGGAKFCRFALFPLMLLMLLFVPTRMVAQTDYDTSVTFSALTGSPEGMSEAENFKKLFDGKKTINDFSKWCCSFYSSAYVIFEASKAGVPVGYTITTGNDNEIWGGRNPLSWKLYGNNTGSDDAWELIDEVSEDKVLKDKNYTSYDFTCKCSTSYQYFKWEISAIHSGRTLQVGEFKLKLQTCSHKKADESSALGEVMENVEPTCTEHGYTTHKCSLCNFIVKVYKDDVLKPHTLTHHALKDATCTEAGNIEYWQCSVCNKLFSDEATTKEFTDAASLVIPAKGHKFDREGNCTVCPYKDSRYALFNLEGITDVTITDNDSYPWKMLDLNADGMSNVSSYFTAESKGLMSNNYGKGHSTSEIIVKFNVVKPILFSFKYLISAKNSNYVFITLNGKLLDEIKGTEQKVYKSILNKGEYTLRLSYNIFDLVGDGNKGADRAFIYDLNTATTISDYVAELDATNTKLTFKKITSNNLESIDLSRLVIVNDEPMVKDMYDIETTNIKNIVFDESFKTYAPTSLEHFFAGCSTLETITGLEYLNTANVTNMYRMFYECNKLSSLDLSNFNTANVTNMKEMFYSCQNLSSLDLSNFNTANVTDMSGIFRYCNKLSSLKLSSLNTTKVTDMSRMFSGCHRLSSLDLSKFNTEKVTNMEEMFYSCQNLSSLDLSNFNTANVVDMAHMFYNCSALTSLDLSNFNTEKVRYMNSMFSDCSALTTIYASDEFVTTRVEFGSDMFSGCKNLKGYSDSKTDRKYANCGTDGYFTPGCAYAEFDNATLTFRYKGVKPAEAYDLNVESNNPGWEAQKGNIKKVVFDASFANARPTSCCWWFGNCFYLTEIEGIENLNTQNVTDMRDMFTCCYALTSLDVSNFNTQNVEDMTDMFLSCRKLSLLDLSNFNTERVKNMSSMFSGCSTLQTIFASDKFVTNEVFDGDGMFQGCENLKGFIDYISNSDKDNYEYANYKTGYFTKLVGKNGEKKIGAAGETLTTENLVLDDGKDFVAYEPFATKNAFYIRVIPEGSKWGTLCLPFAIDQSQETECKFYRLTGIDNDKECITLESCEEGEIPAGTPVLFKMNENEQTLNISVQNAGIVKEPVAGTNVTEPEVETASDVNLVGSFTKIGGKDNKGLDKNDYIIGKDKFWRVFDLDDGKGVGIKPMRAYIHPAYEYLARAAMLSIGKGDGTTAIDNLNAISNDANAEYYDANGRRTNGLQKGLNIVKRGSKTYKIMVK
;
A
#
# COMPACT_ATOMS: atom_id res chain seq x y z
N MET A 1 -29.02 10.04 58.12
CA MET A 1 -28.15 11.24 58.26
C MET A 1 -28.84 12.33 57.44
N GLY A 2 -29.58 13.28 58.04
CA GLY A 2 -29.06 14.48 58.72
C GLY A 2 -28.40 15.41 57.68
N GLY A 3 -28.79 16.66 57.43
CA GLY A 3 -29.74 17.56 58.06
C GLY A 3 -30.03 18.77 57.16
N ALA A 4 -30.81 19.70 57.68
CA ALA A 4 -31.52 20.75 56.96
C ALA A 4 -31.02 22.18 57.32
N LYS A 5 -31.62 23.18 56.64
CA LYS A 5 -31.88 24.59 57.03
C LYS A 5 -30.76 25.62 56.76
N PHE A 6 -30.98 26.94 56.59
CA PHE A 6 -32.02 27.94 56.99
C PHE A 6 -31.99 29.11 55.93
N CYS A 7 -33.10 29.65 55.40
CA CYS A 7 -34.07 30.70 55.86
C CYS A 7 -33.59 32.17 55.86
N ARG A 8 -34.50 33.11 55.52
CA ARG A 8 -35.01 34.19 56.43
C ARG A 8 -36.04 35.20 55.84
N PHE A 9 -37.11 35.43 56.63
CA PHE A 9 -38.01 36.62 56.87
C PHE A 9 -38.80 37.27 55.71
N ALA A 10 -40.11 37.59 55.70
CA ALA A 10 -41.26 37.83 56.64
C ALA A 10 -41.58 39.31 57.04
N LEU A 11 -42.90 39.65 56.97
CA LEU A 11 -43.73 40.74 57.64
C LEU A 11 -44.01 42.05 56.85
N PHE A 12 -45.26 42.42 56.41
CA PHE A 12 -46.47 43.07 57.05
C PHE A 12 -46.28 44.58 57.48
N PRO A 13 -47.29 45.48 57.72
CA PRO A 13 -48.57 45.96 57.07
C PRO A 13 -48.88 47.52 57.16
N LEU A 14 -50.13 47.95 56.80
CA LEU A 14 -50.99 49.11 57.27
C LEU A 14 -51.14 50.50 56.55
N MET A 15 -52.43 50.95 56.47
CA MET A 15 -53.06 52.31 56.34
C MET A 15 -53.13 53.04 54.97
N LEU A 16 -54.11 53.90 54.61
CA LEU A 16 -55.57 54.08 54.75
C LEU A 16 -55.93 55.33 53.89
N LEU A 17 -57.02 55.27 53.10
CA LEU A 17 -57.83 56.39 52.58
C LEU A 17 -57.29 57.38 51.50
N MET A 18 -57.66 57.13 50.23
CA MET A 18 -58.21 58.18 49.35
C MET A 18 -59.19 57.55 48.35
N LEU A 19 -60.40 58.11 48.30
CA LEU A 19 -61.39 57.95 47.25
C LEU A 19 -60.86 58.54 45.93
N LEU A 20 -61.32 57.97 44.81
CA LEU A 20 -61.21 58.39 43.38
C LEU A 20 -60.14 57.67 42.54
N PHE A 21 -60.60 57.17 41.36
CA PHE A 21 -59.89 56.53 40.22
C PHE A 21 -59.75 54.97 40.18
N VAL A 22 -60.73 54.29 39.55
CA VAL A 22 -60.67 53.34 38.36
C VAL A 22 -59.30 52.69 37.98
N PRO A 23 -59.15 51.49 37.36
CA PRO A 23 -59.96 50.22 37.26
C PRO A 23 -59.18 48.86 37.42
N THR A 24 -59.92 47.73 37.28
CA THR A 24 -59.56 46.31 36.95
C THR A 24 -59.25 45.34 38.12
N ARG A 25 -59.60 44.04 38.11
CA ARG A 25 -59.93 43.09 37.02
C ARG A 25 -61.09 42.15 37.36
N MET A 26 -61.86 41.86 36.30
CA MET A 26 -62.86 40.80 36.16
C MET A 26 -62.29 39.40 36.40
N VAL A 27 -63.06 38.53 37.05
CA VAL A 27 -62.96 37.07 36.88
C VAL A 27 -63.87 36.74 35.68
N ALA A 28 -63.28 36.56 34.50
CA ALA A 28 -64.02 36.27 33.27
C ALA A 28 -64.36 34.78 33.21
N GLN A 29 -65.64 34.47 33.39
CA GLN A 29 -66.28 33.25 32.95
C GLN A 29 -66.28 33.28 31.41
N THR A 30 -65.46 32.45 30.75
CA THR A 30 -65.38 32.37 29.28
C THR A 30 -66.42 31.39 28.75
N ASP A 31 -67.70 31.77 28.73
CA ASP A 31 -68.66 31.09 27.86
C ASP A 31 -68.24 31.38 26.41
N TYR A 32 -67.95 30.35 25.62
CA TYR A 32 -67.58 30.44 24.21
C TYR A 32 -68.52 29.56 23.38
N ASP A 33 -68.74 29.92 22.11
CA ASP A 33 -69.69 29.24 21.23
C ASP A 33 -69.14 27.87 20.80
N THR A 34 -69.76 26.81 21.30
CA THR A 34 -69.37 25.42 21.00
C THR A 34 -69.90 24.93 19.65
N SER A 35 -70.75 25.71 18.98
CA SER A 35 -71.27 25.39 17.64
C SER A 35 -70.31 25.77 16.51
N VAL A 36 -69.22 26.47 16.80
CA VAL A 36 -68.22 26.86 15.80
C VAL A 36 -67.38 25.64 15.39
N THR A 37 -67.34 25.37 14.09
CA THR A 37 -66.45 24.36 13.50
C THR A 37 -65.29 25.03 12.77
N PHE A 38 -64.19 24.30 12.58
CA PHE A 38 -62.98 24.80 11.93
C PHE A 38 -62.58 23.91 10.77
N SER A 39 -62.12 24.53 9.67
CA SER A 39 -61.65 23.81 8.48
C SER A 39 -60.24 24.26 8.14
N ALA A 40 -59.30 23.30 8.01
CA ALA A 40 -57.94 23.59 7.59
C ALA A 40 -57.92 24.01 6.10
N LEU A 41 -57.28 25.13 5.80
CA LEU A 41 -57.14 25.67 4.45
C LEU A 41 -55.78 25.27 3.84
N THR A 42 -54.69 25.49 4.57
CA THR A 42 -53.33 25.13 4.13
C THR A 42 -52.41 24.90 5.34
N GLY A 43 -51.33 24.15 5.17
CA GLY A 43 -50.38 23.85 6.23
C GLY A 43 -49.11 23.19 5.72
N SER A 44 -48.04 23.29 6.50
CA SER A 44 -46.73 22.70 6.20
C SER A 44 -46.00 22.37 7.50
N PRO A 45 -45.32 21.21 7.61
CA PRO A 45 -45.20 20.14 6.61
C PRO A 45 -46.47 19.28 6.45
N GLU A 46 -46.64 18.67 5.27
CA GLU A 46 -47.63 17.60 5.04
C GLU A 46 -47.20 16.37 5.87
N GLY A 47 -48.12 15.81 6.66
CA GLY A 47 -47.79 14.76 7.64
C GLY A 47 -47.14 13.51 7.05
N MET A 48 -46.57 12.64 7.90
CA MET A 48 -45.90 11.39 7.48
C MET A 48 -46.84 10.41 6.75
N SER A 49 -48.15 10.59 6.88
CA SER A 49 -49.17 9.89 6.10
C SER A 49 -50.46 10.73 6.01
N GLU A 50 -51.40 10.32 5.17
CA GLU A 50 -52.73 10.96 5.06
C GLU A 50 -53.52 10.89 6.38
N ALA A 51 -53.30 9.84 7.19
CA ALA A 51 -53.89 9.70 8.52
C ALA A 51 -53.22 10.60 9.58
N GLU A 52 -52.03 11.14 9.26
CA GLU A 52 -51.19 11.93 10.16
C GLU A 52 -50.99 13.39 9.68
N ASN A 53 -51.88 13.88 8.83
CA ASN A 53 -51.78 15.18 8.15
C ASN A 53 -52.35 16.35 9.00
N PHE A 54 -51.88 17.58 8.79
CA PHE A 54 -52.38 18.77 9.50
C PHE A 54 -53.90 18.95 9.39
N LYS A 55 -54.51 18.48 8.29
CA LYS A 55 -55.96 18.51 8.07
C LYS A 55 -56.75 17.77 9.16
N LYS A 56 -56.10 16.90 9.92
CA LYS A 56 -56.70 16.11 11.00
C LYS A 56 -56.87 16.86 12.31
N LEU A 57 -56.20 18.00 12.50
CA LEU A 57 -56.24 18.80 13.74
C LEU A 57 -57.63 19.29 14.18
N PHE A 58 -58.63 19.25 13.29
CA PHE A 58 -59.98 19.79 13.51
C PHE A 58 -61.08 18.75 13.27
N ASP A 59 -60.74 17.46 13.16
CA ASP A 59 -61.72 16.41 12.90
C ASP A 59 -62.41 15.89 14.19
N GLY A 60 -61.97 16.36 15.36
CA GLY A 60 -62.55 16.06 16.65
C GLY A 60 -62.06 14.75 17.27
N LYS A 61 -61.16 14.02 16.60
CA LYS A 61 -60.71 12.68 17.01
C LYS A 61 -59.53 12.75 17.96
N LYS A 62 -59.82 12.73 19.25
CA LYS A 62 -58.81 12.96 20.31
C LYS A 62 -58.80 11.92 21.44
N THR A 63 -59.41 10.75 21.25
CA THR A 63 -59.52 9.69 22.29
C THR A 63 -58.86 8.38 21.84
N ILE A 64 -58.50 7.50 22.77
CA ILE A 64 -57.67 6.29 22.52
C ILE A 64 -58.17 5.35 21.40
N ASN A 65 -59.46 5.37 21.05
CA ASN A 65 -60.06 4.53 19.99
C ASN A 65 -60.69 5.34 18.85
N ASP A 66 -60.57 6.67 18.90
CA ASP A 66 -61.02 7.61 17.87
C ASP A 66 -60.05 8.79 17.91
N PHE A 67 -58.87 8.56 17.32
CA PHE A 67 -57.73 9.47 17.32
C PHE A 67 -57.21 9.74 15.91
N SER A 68 -56.91 11.00 15.65
CA SER A 68 -56.13 11.45 14.50
C SER A 68 -55.00 12.35 15.02
N LYS A 69 -53.97 12.58 14.20
CA LYS A 69 -52.86 13.45 14.59
C LYS A 69 -52.27 14.17 13.40
N TRP A 70 -51.54 15.23 13.68
CA TRP A 70 -50.52 15.77 12.80
C TRP A 70 -49.15 15.29 13.28
N CYS A 71 -48.50 14.42 12.51
CA CYS A 71 -47.15 13.91 12.78
C CYS A 71 -46.25 14.21 11.58
N CYS A 72 -45.15 14.95 11.75
CA CYS A 72 -44.28 15.33 10.65
C CYS A 72 -42.82 15.53 11.08
N SER A 73 -41.89 15.47 10.12
CA SER A 73 -40.50 15.85 10.36
C SER A 73 -40.39 17.36 10.59
N PHE A 74 -39.90 17.75 11.76
CA PHE A 74 -39.73 19.16 12.16
C PHE A 74 -38.27 19.59 11.93
N TYR A 75 -38.06 20.53 11.01
CA TYR A 75 -36.72 21.02 10.65
C TYR A 75 -36.44 22.42 11.22
N SER A 76 -37.40 23.35 11.11
CA SER A 76 -37.25 24.74 11.59
C SER A 76 -38.57 25.43 11.94
N SER A 77 -39.68 25.11 11.26
CA SER A 77 -41.02 25.60 11.61
C SER A 77 -42.12 24.68 11.07
N ALA A 78 -43.34 24.83 11.59
CA ALA A 78 -44.55 24.23 11.06
C ALA A 78 -45.72 25.21 11.21
N TYR A 79 -46.69 25.23 10.30
CA TYR A 79 -47.88 26.08 10.44
C TYR A 79 -49.13 25.46 9.83
N VAL A 80 -50.30 25.93 10.29
CA VAL A 80 -51.61 25.66 9.70
C VAL A 80 -52.45 26.93 9.66
N ILE A 81 -53.09 27.19 8.52
CA ILE A 81 -54.10 28.24 8.30
C ILE A 81 -55.46 27.56 8.24
N PHE A 82 -56.44 28.10 8.97
CA PHE A 82 -57.77 27.51 9.10
C PHE A 82 -58.87 28.57 9.20
N GLU A 83 -60.06 28.23 8.75
CA GLU A 83 -61.26 29.07 8.79
C GLU A 83 -62.22 28.60 9.88
N ALA A 84 -62.81 29.55 10.61
CA ALA A 84 -63.92 29.31 11.53
C ALA A 84 -65.27 29.46 10.80
N SER A 85 -66.22 28.57 11.08
CA SER A 85 -67.56 28.60 10.49
C SER A 85 -68.37 29.87 10.79
N LYS A 86 -67.94 30.64 11.81
CA LYS A 86 -68.47 31.96 12.18
C LYS A 86 -67.32 32.81 12.73
N ALA A 87 -67.30 34.10 12.36
CA ALA A 87 -66.38 35.05 12.98
C ALA A 87 -66.67 35.20 14.48
N GLY A 88 -65.62 35.21 15.30
CA GLY A 88 -65.76 35.38 16.74
C GLY A 88 -64.48 35.86 17.39
N VAL A 89 -64.61 36.37 18.61
CA VAL A 89 -63.49 36.88 19.41
C VAL A 89 -62.77 35.69 20.07
N PRO A 90 -61.47 35.47 19.79
CA PRO A 90 -60.69 34.40 20.42
C PRO A 90 -60.50 34.66 21.93
N VAL A 91 -60.98 33.75 22.75
CA VAL A 91 -60.84 33.82 24.22
C VAL A 91 -59.89 32.76 24.77
N GLY A 92 -59.50 31.79 23.96
CA GLY A 92 -58.52 30.76 24.30
C GLY A 92 -58.47 29.65 23.26
N TYR A 93 -57.60 28.66 23.47
CA TYR A 93 -57.54 27.44 22.66
C TYR A 93 -57.12 26.24 23.51
N THR A 94 -57.38 25.04 23.00
CA THR A 94 -56.99 23.77 23.62
C THR A 94 -56.10 23.00 22.65
N ILE A 95 -54.93 22.54 23.12
CA ILE A 95 -54.05 21.65 22.38
C ILE A 95 -54.14 20.26 23.00
N THR A 96 -54.39 19.24 22.18
CA THR A 96 -54.34 17.82 22.60
C THR A 96 -53.09 17.15 22.07
N THR A 97 -52.35 16.46 22.93
CA THR A 97 -51.08 15.80 22.59
C THR A 97 -51.29 14.54 21.74
N GLY A 98 -50.25 14.17 20.97
CA GLY A 98 -50.19 12.97 20.13
C GLY A 98 -50.31 11.66 20.92
N ASN A 99 -50.44 10.52 20.22
CA ASN A 99 -50.54 9.21 20.86
C ASN A 99 -49.19 8.51 21.09
N ASP A 100 -48.09 9.11 20.66
CA ASP A 100 -46.74 8.60 20.86
C ASP A 100 -45.86 9.51 21.72
N ASN A 101 -46.40 10.63 22.20
CA ASN A 101 -45.65 11.66 22.92
C ASN A 101 -45.10 11.15 24.26
N GLU A 102 -45.79 10.21 24.92
CA GLU A 102 -45.30 9.57 26.15
C GLU A 102 -44.11 8.62 25.91
N ILE A 103 -44.09 7.93 24.77
CA ILE A 103 -43.04 6.96 24.41
C ILE A 103 -41.81 7.68 23.87
N TRP A 104 -42.04 8.73 23.06
CA TRP A 104 -41.00 9.45 22.34
C TRP A 104 -41.05 10.93 22.72
N GLY A 105 -40.70 11.23 23.97
CA GLY A 105 -40.73 12.58 24.53
C GLY A 105 -40.01 13.62 23.66
N GLY A 106 -40.43 14.88 23.77
CA GLY A 106 -39.89 16.01 23.00
C GLY A 106 -40.71 16.45 21.79
N ARG A 107 -41.72 15.67 21.38
CA ARG A 107 -42.46 15.90 20.12
C ARG A 107 -43.55 16.99 20.19
N ASN A 108 -43.84 17.50 21.39
CA ASN A 108 -44.81 18.57 21.60
C ASN A 108 -44.27 19.94 21.11
N PRO A 109 -45.14 20.87 20.66
CA PRO A 109 -44.77 22.26 20.45
C PRO A 109 -44.14 22.87 21.70
N LEU A 110 -43.01 23.57 21.56
CA LEU A 110 -42.34 24.34 22.61
C LEU A 110 -42.59 25.83 22.46
N SER A 111 -42.65 26.35 21.23
CA SER A 111 -42.92 27.77 20.97
C SER A 111 -43.83 27.93 19.75
N TRP A 112 -44.83 28.81 19.83
CA TRP A 112 -45.77 29.07 18.74
C TRP A 112 -46.44 30.45 18.81
N LYS A 113 -47.04 30.87 17.70
CA LYS A 113 -47.82 32.09 17.54
C LYS A 113 -49.19 31.77 16.93
N LEU A 114 -50.22 32.47 17.39
CA LEU A 114 -51.57 32.41 16.85
C LEU A 114 -51.93 33.78 16.27
N TYR A 115 -52.41 33.82 15.04
CA TYR A 115 -52.79 35.04 14.31
C TYR A 115 -54.24 34.99 13.83
N GLY A 116 -54.85 36.16 13.64
CA GLY A 116 -56.20 36.34 13.11
C GLY A 116 -56.24 37.24 11.87
N ASN A 117 -57.18 36.97 10.97
CA ASN A 117 -57.47 37.76 9.78
C ASN A 117 -58.98 37.69 9.43
N ASN A 118 -59.50 38.70 8.74
CA ASN A 118 -60.89 38.81 8.28
C ASN A 118 -61.06 38.93 6.76
N THR A 119 -59.98 39.12 5.98
CA THR A 119 -60.08 39.33 4.53
C THR A 119 -59.94 38.05 3.73
N GLY A 120 -59.47 36.95 4.34
CA GLY A 120 -59.18 35.69 3.64
C GLY A 120 -58.06 35.79 2.60
N SER A 121 -57.32 36.92 2.58
CA SER A 121 -56.15 37.16 1.71
C SER A 121 -54.85 37.12 2.52
N ASP A 122 -53.71 36.93 1.86
CA ASP A 122 -52.39 36.83 2.51
C ASP A 122 -51.87 38.14 3.15
N ASP A 123 -52.65 39.22 3.04
CA ASP A 123 -52.26 40.55 3.55
C ASP A 123 -52.85 40.81 4.95
N ALA A 124 -51.96 41.15 5.90
CA ALA A 124 -52.19 41.64 7.26
C ALA A 124 -52.73 40.65 8.34
N TRP A 125 -51.97 39.60 8.66
CA TRP A 125 -52.18 38.77 9.86
C TRP A 125 -51.91 39.55 11.17
N GLU A 126 -52.89 39.61 12.07
CA GLU A 126 -52.75 40.24 13.39
C GLU A 126 -52.43 39.19 14.47
N LEU A 127 -51.40 39.42 15.28
CA LEU A 127 -51.00 38.49 16.34
C LEU A 127 -52.04 38.48 17.48
N ILE A 128 -52.61 37.31 17.76
CA ILE A 128 -53.59 37.07 18.84
C ILE A 128 -52.88 36.63 20.12
N ASP A 129 -51.94 35.69 20.01
CA ASP A 129 -51.23 35.10 21.15
C ASP A 129 -49.84 34.60 20.73
N GLU A 130 -48.89 34.64 21.67
CA GLU A 130 -47.51 34.16 21.48
C GLU A 130 -47.06 33.41 22.73
N VAL A 131 -46.63 32.16 22.54
CA VAL A 131 -46.05 31.31 23.58
C VAL A 131 -44.60 31.04 23.20
N SER A 132 -43.68 31.47 24.06
CA SER A 132 -42.24 31.20 23.95
C SER A 132 -41.82 30.31 25.11
N GLU A 133 -41.26 29.14 24.82
CA GLU A 133 -40.82 28.14 25.81
C GLU A 133 -41.94 27.63 26.74
N ASP A 134 -42.92 26.96 26.16
CA ASP A 134 -44.00 26.33 26.91
C ASP A 134 -43.47 25.34 27.97
N LYS A 135 -44.14 25.35 29.12
CA LYS A 135 -43.89 24.43 30.24
C LYS A 135 -45.17 23.71 30.68
N VAL A 136 -46.28 23.93 29.97
CA VAL A 136 -47.60 23.41 30.32
C VAL A 136 -47.83 22.04 29.67
N LEU A 137 -47.53 21.92 28.38
CA LEU A 137 -47.59 20.66 27.66
C LEU A 137 -46.62 19.66 28.29
N LYS A 138 -47.10 18.43 28.48
CA LYS A 138 -46.27 17.31 28.94
C LYS A 138 -46.30 16.22 27.90
N ASP A 139 -45.22 15.45 27.85
CA ASP A 139 -45.09 14.23 27.04
C ASP A 139 -45.98 13.12 27.62
N LYS A 140 -47.28 13.28 27.41
CA LYS A 140 -48.35 12.34 27.77
C LYS A 140 -49.23 12.14 26.55
N ASN A 141 -49.76 10.94 26.36
CA ASN A 141 -50.65 10.67 25.23
C ASN A 141 -52.06 11.22 25.48
N TYR A 142 -52.76 11.64 24.43
CA TYR A 142 -54.20 11.99 24.43
C TYR A 142 -54.62 13.05 25.48
N THR A 143 -53.71 13.92 25.90
CA THR A 143 -53.95 14.86 27.01
C THR A 143 -54.19 16.26 26.47
N SER A 144 -55.30 16.90 26.87
CA SER A 144 -55.66 18.25 26.45
C SER A 144 -55.19 19.31 27.46
N TYR A 145 -54.66 20.41 26.95
CA TYR A 145 -54.17 21.55 27.71
C TYR A 145 -54.78 22.84 27.19
N ASP A 146 -55.23 23.70 28.10
CA ASP A 146 -55.91 24.95 27.78
C ASP A 146 -54.98 26.16 27.87
N PHE A 147 -55.10 27.05 26.90
CA PHE A 147 -54.40 28.32 26.79
C PHE A 147 -55.43 29.45 26.65
N THR A 148 -55.14 30.61 27.23
CA THR A 148 -56.05 31.77 27.24
C THR A 148 -55.56 32.86 26.30
N CYS A 149 -56.43 33.36 25.42
CA CYS A 149 -56.12 34.50 24.55
C CYS A 149 -56.67 35.79 25.14
N LYS A 150 -55.92 36.89 25.00
CA LYS A 150 -56.43 38.24 25.30
C LYS A 150 -56.71 38.97 23.99
N CYS A 151 -57.83 38.63 23.36
CA CYS A 151 -58.28 39.29 22.16
C CYS A 151 -59.62 39.99 22.40
N SER A 152 -59.80 41.18 21.82
CA SER A 152 -61.09 41.89 21.76
C SER A 152 -61.65 41.98 20.34
N THR A 153 -60.86 41.56 19.35
CA THR A 153 -61.20 41.62 17.93
C THR A 153 -61.74 40.26 17.50
N SER A 154 -62.79 40.25 16.69
CA SER A 154 -63.33 39.02 16.12
C SER A 154 -62.66 38.72 14.78
N TYR A 155 -62.32 37.46 14.55
CA TYR A 155 -61.70 37.00 13.31
C TYR A 155 -62.45 35.79 12.75
N GLN A 156 -62.41 35.62 11.42
CA GLN A 156 -62.92 34.43 10.73
C GLN A 156 -61.81 33.47 10.32
N TYR A 157 -60.63 33.99 9.96
CA TYR A 157 -59.48 33.20 9.52
C TYR A 157 -58.37 33.27 10.56
N PHE A 158 -57.65 32.15 10.74
CA PHE A 158 -56.63 32.00 11.76
C PHE A 158 -55.39 31.30 11.20
N LYS A 159 -54.21 31.66 11.72
CA LYS A 159 -52.94 30.99 11.44
C LYS A 159 -52.28 30.58 12.75
N TRP A 160 -51.96 29.30 12.91
CA TRP A 160 -51.17 28.77 14.03
C TRP A 160 -49.79 28.34 13.52
N GLU A 161 -48.74 28.91 14.09
CA GLU A 161 -47.35 28.78 13.63
C GLU A 161 -46.44 28.33 14.76
N ILE A 162 -45.85 27.14 14.64
CA ILE A 162 -44.96 26.49 15.59
C ILE A 162 -43.52 26.72 15.15
N SER A 163 -42.71 27.32 16.02
CA SER A 163 -41.31 27.69 15.76
C SER A 163 -40.29 26.81 16.48
N ALA A 164 -40.70 26.03 17.49
CA ALA A 164 -39.85 25.07 18.17
C ALA A 164 -40.65 23.90 18.76
N ILE A 165 -39.99 22.76 18.95
CA ILE A 165 -40.50 21.60 19.70
C ILE A 165 -39.56 21.28 20.88
N HIS A 166 -40.03 20.52 21.87
CA HIS A 166 -39.29 20.27 23.11
C HIS A 166 -37.96 19.53 22.90
N SER A 167 -37.88 18.55 21.99
CA SER A 167 -36.62 17.95 21.49
C SER A 167 -36.85 17.01 20.29
N GLY A 168 -35.78 16.65 19.58
CA GLY A 168 -35.84 15.73 18.43
C GLY A 168 -36.16 16.41 17.10
N ARG A 169 -36.55 15.63 16.09
CA ARG A 169 -36.85 16.10 14.70
C ARG A 169 -38.27 15.74 14.25
N THR A 170 -39.18 15.47 15.18
CA THR A 170 -40.54 15.03 14.89
C THR A 170 -41.53 15.84 15.71
N LEU A 171 -42.47 16.52 15.06
CA LEU A 171 -43.60 17.19 15.70
C LEU A 171 -44.78 16.22 15.73
N GLN A 172 -45.50 16.14 16.86
CA GLN A 172 -46.73 15.35 16.95
C GLN A 172 -47.79 16.02 17.84
N VAL A 173 -48.93 16.37 17.24
CA VAL A 173 -50.10 17.01 17.90
C VAL A 173 -51.38 16.28 17.49
N GLY A 174 -52.28 16.00 18.43
CA GLY A 174 -53.55 15.33 18.17
C GLY A 174 -54.61 16.27 17.58
N GLU A 175 -55.05 17.25 18.38
CA GLU A 175 -56.18 18.15 18.04
C GLU A 175 -55.88 19.59 18.48
N PHE A 176 -56.30 20.58 17.67
CA PHE A 176 -56.27 22.00 18.02
C PHE A 176 -57.68 22.58 18.01
N LYS A 177 -58.19 23.01 19.17
CA LYS A 177 -59.53 23.61 19.31
C LYS A 177 -59.46 25.06 19.73
N LEU A 178 -59.84 25.98 18.85
CA LEU A 178 -59.96 27.40 19.17
C LEU A 178 -61.32 27.69 19.86
N LYS A 179 -61.32 28.54 20.89
CA LYS A 179 -62.52 28.95 21.66
C LYS A 179 -62.89 30.37 21.25
N LEU A 180 -64.00 30.52 20.52
CA LEU A 180 -64.49 31.81 20.03
C LEU A 180 -65.76 32.25 20.76
N GLN A 181 -65.82 33.52 21.15
CA GLN A 181 -67.07 34.18 21.54
C GLN A 181 -67.73 34.80 20.29
N THR A 182 -68.91 34.33 19.92
CA THR A 182 -69.67 34.81 18.76
C THR A 182 -70.73 35.82 19.21
N CYS A 183 -71.09 36.74 18.32
CA CYS A 183 -72.15 37.73 18.58
C CYS A 183 -73.51 37.14 18.23
N SER A 184 -74.48 37.19 19.15
CA SER A 184 -75.86 36.74 18.89
C SER A 184 -76.63 37.64 17.92
N HIS A 185 -76.06 38.79 17.54
CA HIS A 185 -76.69 39.86 16.78
C HIS A 185 -78.03 40.35 17.35
N LYS A 186 -78.26 40.08 18.65
CA LYS A 186 -79.40 40.56 19.43
C LYS A 186 -78.90 41.37 20.61
N LYS A 187 -79.52 42.52 20.88
CA LYS A 187 -79.28 43.31 22.08
C LYS A 187 -79.83 42.57 23.31
N ALA A 188 -79.50 43.05 24.51
CA ALA A 188 -79.89 42.41 25.77
C ALA A 188 -81.42 42.30 25.98
N ASP A 189 -82.22 43.04 25.22
CA ASP A 189 -83.69 43.00 25.17
C ASP A 189 -84.25 42.10 24.05
N GLU A 190 -83.40 41.26 23.44
CA GLU A 190 -83.67 40.41 22.26
C GLU A 190 -83.98 41.13 20.95
N SER A 191 -83.97 42.47 20.92
CA SER A 191 -84.13 43.22 19.68
C SER A 191 -82.91 43.05 18.77
N SER A 192 -83.10 43.15 17.44
CA SER A 192 -82.00 43.03 16.48
C SER A 192 -80.93 44.11 16.75
N ALA A 193 -79.68 43.66 16.86
CA ALA A 193 -78.52 44.54 16.91
C ALA A 193 -78.05 44.98 15.53
N LEU A 194 -78.66 44.48 14.45
CA LEU A 194 -78.32 44.85 13.08
C LEU A 194 -78.83 46.26 12.78
N GLY A 195 -77.93 47.15 12.35
CA GLY A 195 -78.24 48.52 11.94
C GLY A 195 -78.97 48.57 10.59
N GLU A 196 -79.10 49.77 10.03
CA GLU A 196 -79.71 49.94 8.71
C GLU A 196 -79.00 49.13 7.61
N VAL A 197 -79.74 48.79 6.56
CA VAL A 197 -79.21 48.10 5.37
C VAL A 197 -78.09 48.96 4.78
N MET A 198 -76.88 48.40 4.69
CA MET A 198 -75.73 49.03 4.09
C MET A 198 -75.70 48.82 2.58
N GLU A 199 -75.97 47.60 2.13
CA GLU A 199 -75.94 47.22 0.74
C GLU A 199 -77.03 46.18 0.45
N ASN A 200 -77.63 46.27 -0.73
CA ASN A 200 -78.69 45.38 -1.18
C ASN A 200 -78.24 44.64 -2.43
N VAL A 201 -78.02 43.33 -2.30
CA VAL A 201 -77.53 42.46 -3.36
C VAL A 201 -78.69 41.63 -3.91
N GLU A 202 -78.80 41.58 -5.23
CA GLU A 202 -79.82 40.82 -5.95
C GLU A 202 -79.39 39.34 -6.12
N PRO A 203 -80.34 38.40 -6.22
CA PRO A 203 -80.04 36.97 -6.34
C PRO A 203 -79.28 36.65 -7.63
N THR A 204 -78.32 35.73 -7.52
CA THR A 204 -77.54 35.15 -8.62
C THR A 204 -77.96 33.69 -8.85
N CYS A 205 -77.24 32.96 -9.70
CA CYS A 205 -77.49 31.54 -9.93
C CYS A 205 -76.94 30.60 -8.85
N THR A 206 -76.25 31.14 -7.84
CA THR A 206 -75.67 30.35 -6.74
C THR A 206 -75.94 30.92 -5.36
N GLU A 207 -76.37 32.17 -5.26
CA GLU A 207 -76.62 32.84 -3.97
C GLU A 207 -77.91 33.67 -4.04
N HIS A 208 -78.75 33.52 -3.03
CA HIS A 208 -79.97 34.31 -2.84
C HIS A 208 -79.61 35.78 -2.64
N GLY A 209 -80.51 36.70 -2.98
CA GLY A 209 -80.27 38.11 -2.75
C GLY A 209 -80.13 38.36 -1.25
N TYR A 210 -79.31 39.31 -0.84
CA TYR A 210 -79.12 39.59 0.59
C TYR A 210 -78.96 41.07 0.85
N THR A 211 -79.34 41.48 2.05
CA THR A 211 -79.01 42.80 2.58
C THR A 211 -77.89 42.68 3.59
N THR A 212 -76.91 43.57 3.52
CA THR A 212 -75.84 43.64 4.54
C THR A 212 -76.22 44.66 5.60
N HIS A 213 -75.92 44.37 6.86
CA HIS A 213 -76.21 45.25 7.99
C HIS A 213 -75.00 45.33 8.90
N LYS A 214 -74.63 46.53 9.37
CA LYS A 214 -73.59 46.64 10.41
C LYS A 214 -74.21 46.28 11.76
N CYS A 215 -73.74 45.23 12.40
CA CYS A 215 -74.18 44.90 13.75
C CYS A 215 -73.63 45.93 14.74
N SER A 216 -74.52 46.64 15.45
CA SER A 216 -74.16 47.63 16.47
C SER A 216 -73.44 47.05 17.70
N LEU A 217 -73.45 45.73 17.88
CA LEU A 217 -72.79 45.06 19.01
C LEU A 217 -71.38 44.56 18.69
N CYS A 218 -71.18 43.95 17.52
CA CYS A 218 -69.87 43.43 17.12
C CYS A 218 -69.18 44.25 16.02
N ASN A 219 -69.84 45.29 15.50
CA ASN A 219 -69.41 46.14 14.39
C ASN A 219 -69.13 45.42 13.06
N PHE A 220 -69.38 44.11 12.97
CA PHE A 220 -69.29 43.34 11.73
C PHE A 220 -70.45 43.62 10.79
N ILE A 221 -70.16 43.51 9.51
CA ILE A 221 -71.18 43.49 8.46
C ILE A 221 -71.78 42.08 8.42
N VAL A 222 -73.08 41.99 8.69
CA VAL A 222 -73.85 40.75 8.73
C VAL A 222 -74.74 40.69 7.50
N LYS A 223 -74.64 39.61 6.71
CA LYS A 223 -75.55 39.33 5.61
C LYS A 223 -76.86 38.76 6.15
N VAL A 224 -77.98 39.32 5.71
CA VAL A 224 -79.33 38.78 5.91
C VAL A 224 -79.88 38.44 4.54
N TYR A 225 -80.03 37.15 4.26
CA TYR A 225 -80.52 36.68 2.97
C TYR A 225 -82.03 36.95 2.84
N LYS A 226 -82.44 37.38 1.65
CA LYS A 226 -83.84 37.52 1.24
C LYS A 226 -84.43 36.14 0.97
N ASP A 227 -85.74 36.06 1.07
CA ASP A 227 -86.52 34.86 0.71
C ASP A 227 -86.93 34.95 -0.79
N ASP A 228 -85.92 35.01 -1.67
CA ASP A 228 -86.05 35.08 -3.13
C ASP A 228 -85.61 33.76 -3.81
N VAL A 229 -85.75 33.60 -5.12
CA VAL A 229 -85.36 32.37 -5.85
C VAL A 229 -84.10 32.63 -6.68
N LEU A 230 -83.15 31.69 -6.70
CA LEU A 230 -81.93 31.78 -7.51
C LEU A 230 -82.24 31.96 -9.00
N LYS A 231 -81.43 32.76 -9.69
CA LYS A 231 -81.53 32.93 -11.15
C LYS A 231 -81.01 31.68 -11.88
N PRO A 232 -81.47 31.34 -13.08
CA PRO A 232 -80.93 30.21 -13.84
C PRO A 232 -79.47 30.46 -14.27
N HIS A 233 -78.69 29.39 -14.46
CA HIS A 233 -77.29 29.46 -14.93
C HIS A 233 -77.20 29.86 -16.42
N THR A 234 -76.16 30.61 -16.79
CA THR A 234 -75.85 30.98 -18.18
C THR A 234 -74.64 30.18 -18.64
N LEU A 235 -74.81 29.15 -19.48
CA LEU A 235 -73.76 28.15 -19.77
C LEU A 235 -73.00 28.40 -21.09
N THR A 236 -71.71 28.05 -21.11
CA THR A 236 -70.83 27.97 -22.29
C THR A 236 -70.38 26.52 -22.49
N HIS A 237 -70.45 25.98 -23.70
CA HIS A 237 -70.15 24.58 -24.00
C HIS A 237 -68.68 24.35 -24.38
N HIS A 238 -68.06 23.32 -23.81
CA HIS A 238 -66.71 22.86 -24.09
C HIS A 238 -66.74 21.40 -24.57
N ALA A 239 -66.40 21.19 -25.84
CA ALA A 239 -66.41 19.86 -26.46
C ALA A 239 -65.27 18.96 -25.94
N LEU A 240 -65.49 17.64 -26.01
CA LEU A 240 -64.50 16.61 -25.66
C LEU A 240 -63.23 16.72 -26.51
N LYS A 241 -62.07 16.63 -25.87
CA LYS A 241 -60.75 16.55 -26.51
C LYS A 241 -60.02 15.31 -25.97
N ASP A 242 -59.67 14.37 -26.84
CA ASP A 242 -58.92 13.18 -26.42
C ASP A 242 -57.50 13.51 -25.94
N ALA A 243 -57.02 12.78 -24.94
CA ALA A 243 -55.62 12.86 -24.49
C ALA A 243 -54.65 12.16 -25.46
N THR A 244 -53.49 12.78 -25.67
CA THR A 244 -52.37 12.24 -26.46
C THR A 244 -51.27 11.69 -25.54
N CYS A 245 -50.13 11.26 -26.09
CA CYS A 245 -49.01 10.76 -25.27
C CYS A 245 -48.40 11.85 -24.37
N THR A 246 -48.43 13.10 -24.81
CA THR A 246 -47.73 14.23 -24.19
C THR A 246 -48.66 15.34 -23.71
N GLU A 247 -49.88 15.42 -24.26
CA GLU A 247 -50.88 16.43 -23.87
C GLU A 247 -52.10 15.77 -23.22
N ALA A 248 -52.54 16.35 -22.10
CA ALA A 248 -53.80 16.00 -21.47
C ALA A 248 -54.99 16.43 -22.35
N GLY A 249 -56.02 15.60 -22.39
CA GLY A 249 -57.31 15.89 -22.99
C GLY A 249 -58.32 16.42 -21.97
N ASN A 250 -59.57 16.59 -22.37
CA ASN A 250 -60.67 16.91 -21.49
C ASN A 250 -61.96 16.19 -21.91
N ILE A 251 -62.80 15.83 -20.95
CA ILE A 251 -64.16 15.37 -21.24
C ILE A 251 -65.03 16.55 -21.71
N GLU A 252 -66.22 16.27 -22.23
CA GLU A 252 -67.20 17.30 -22.59
C GLU A 252 -67.85 17.90 -21.33
N TYR A 253 -67.98 19.24 -21.26
CA TYR A 253 -68.60 19.93 -20.14
C TYR A 253 -69.19 21.31 -20.51
N TRP A 254 -70.05 21.85 -19.63
CA TRP A 254 -70.65 23.18 -19.75
C TRP A 254 -70.24 24.04 -18.56
N GLN A 255 -69.71 25.23 -18.81
CA GLN A 255 -69.28 26.16 -17.77
C GLN A 255 -70.25 27.32 -17.66
N CYS A 256 -70.77 27.59 -16.47
CA CYS A 256 -71.57 28.79 -16.24
C CYS A 256 -70.68 30.03 -16.28
N SER A 257 -70.97 30.98 -17.19
CA SER A 257 -70.20 32.22 -17.33
C SER A 257 -70.39 33.21 -16.18
N VAL A 258 -71.36 32.95 -15.30
CA VAL A 258 -71.67 33.80 -14.13
C VAL A 258 -71.01 33.28 -12.85
N CYS A 259 -71.08 31.98 -12.57
CA CYS A 259 -70.54 31.39 -11.34
C CYS A 259 -69.36 30.44 -11.54
N ASN A 260 -68.90 30.24 -12.78
CA ASN A 260 -67.82 29.32 -13.18
C ASN A 260 -68.01 27.85 -12.81
N LYS A 261 -69.18 27.47 -12.29
CA LYS A 261 -69.53 26.07 -12.03
C LYS A 261 -69.58 25.28 -13.34
N LEU A 262 -69.11 24.05 -13.26
CA LEU A 262 -68.90 23.15 -14.39
C LEU A 262 -69.97 22.06 -14.32
N PHE A 263 -70.63 21.76 -15.42
CA PHE A 263 -71.75 20.84 -15.49
C PHE A 263 -71.52 19.79 -16.57
N SER A 264 -72.07 18.60 -16.35
CA SER A 264 -72.01 17.51 -17.34
C SER A 264 -72.98 17.68 -18.51
N ASP A 265 -73.92 18.61 -18.41
CA ASP A 265 -74.96 18.86 -19.40
C ASP A 265 -75.53 20.28 -19.27
N GLU A 266 -76.20 20.73 -20.33
CA GLU A 266 -76.84 22.05 -20.41
C GLU A 266 -78.03 22.21 -19.44
N ALA A 267 -78.64 21.11 -18.99
CA ALA A 267 -79.74 21.13 -18.01
C ALA A 267 -79.24 21.26 -16.56
N THR A 268 -77.92 21.40 -16.34
CA THR A 268 -77.27 21.54 -15.03
C THR A 268 -77.55 20.41 -14.06
N THR A 269 -77.88 19.21 -14.57
CA THR A 269 -78.37 18.12 -13.71
C THR A 269 -77.30 17.53 -12.80
N LYS A 270 -76.02 17.67 -13.18
CA LYS A 270 -74.88 17.22 -12.38
C LYS A 270 -73.69 18.18 -12.53
N GLU A 271 -73.27 18.76 -11.41
CA GLU A 271 -72.12 19.66 -11.31
C GLU A 271 -70.83 18.86 -11.08
N PHE A 272 -69.76 19.22 -11.78
CA PHE A 272 -68.40 18.78 -11.47
C PHE A 272 -67.84 19.66 -10.36
N THR A 273 -67.52 19.05 -9.22
CA THR A 273 -66.98 19.74 -8.03
C THR A 273 -65.47 19.88 -8.04
N ASP A 274 -64.78 19.18 -8.95
CA ASP A 274 -63.33 19.19 -9.10
C ASP A 274 -62.96 19.37 -10.58
N ALA A 275 -62.29 20.48 -10.91
CA ALA A 275 -61.85 20.76 -12.27
C ALA A 275 -60.82 19.74 -12.79
N ALA A 276 -60.07 19.06 -11.90
CA ALA A 276 -59.14 18.00 -12.31
C ALA A 276 -59.87 16.78 -12.89
N SER A 277 -61.12 16.54 -12.48
CA SER A 277 -61.95 15.46 -13.04
C SER A 277 -62.36 15.68 -14.50
N LEU A 278 -62.24 16.91 -15.00
CA LEU A 278 -62.47 17.23 -16.40
C LEU A 278 -61.28 16.87 -17.30
N VAL A 279 -60.08 16.76 -16.71
CA VAL A 279 -58.83 16.53 -17.43
C VAL A 279 -58.63 15.03 -17.63
N ILE A 280 -58.48 14.61 -18.88
CA ILE A 280 -58.01 13.27 -19.21
C ILE A 280 -56.48 13.33 -19.23
N PRO A 281 -55.75 12.70 -18.29
CA PRO A 281 -54.29 12.81 -18.24
C PRO A 281 -53.65 12.34 -19.55
N ALA A 282 -52.50 12.91 -19.91
CA ALA A 282 -51.71 12.43 -21.03
C ALA A 282 -51.43 10.93 -20.85
N LYS A 283 -51.61 10.14 -21.91
CA LYS A 283 -51.60 8.66 -21.85
C LYS A 283 -50.23 8.07 -21.51
N GLY A 284 -49.17 8.89 -21.49
CA GLY A 284 -47.79 8.44 -21.37
C GLY A 284 -47.33 7.63 -22.58
N HIS A 285 -46.05 7.28 -22.60
CA HIS A 285 -45.50 6.42 -23.65
C HIS A 285 -45.65 4.95 -23.27
N LYS A 286 -46.34 4.17 -24.12
CA LYS A 286 -46.24 2.70 -24.13
C LYS A 286 -45.21 2.30 -25.16
N PHE A 287 -44.22 1.51 -24.79
CA PHE A 287 -43.11 1.14 -25.68
C PHE A 287 -43.26 -0.30 -26.21
N ASP A 288 -42.84 -0.51 -27.45
CA ASP A 288 -42.60 -1.86 -28.00
C ASP A 288 -41.28 -2.45 -27.47
N ARG A 289 -40.90 -3.63 -27.97
CA ARG A 289 -39.71 -4.34 -27.50
C ARG A 289 -38.42 -3.58 -27.78
N GLU A 290 -38.42 -2.70 -28.76
CA GLU A 290 -37.30 -1.90 -29.25
C GLU A 290 -37.26 -0.50 -28.63
N GLY A 291 -38.18 -0.18 -27.71
CA GLY A 291 -38.26 1.12 -27.05
C GLY A 291 -38.90 2.21 -27.90
N ASN A 292 -39.62 1.87 -28.97
CA ASN A 292 -40.41 2.84 -29.74
C ASN A 292 -41.81 2.97 -29.11
N CYS A 293 -42.30 4.19 -28.95
CA CYS A 293 -43.64 4.39 -28.45
C CYS A 293 -44.65 3.85 -29.47
N THR A 294 -45.55 2.96 -29.05
CA THR A 294 -46.55 2.33 -29.91
C THR A 294 -47.65 3.29 -30.39
N VAL A 295 -47.62 4.53 -29.90
CA VAL A 295 -48.67 5.55 -30.11
C VAL A 295 -48.12 6.82 -30.77
N CYS A 296 -46.84 7.14 -30.63
CA CYS A 296 -46.21 8.33 -31.25
C CYS A 296 -44.76 8.07 -31.66
N PRO A 297 -44.10 8.97 -32.42
CA PRO A 297 -42.73 8.75 -32.91
C PRO A 297 -41.62 8.77 -31.83
N TYR A 298 -41.97 8.96 -30.56
CA TYR A 298 -41.00 9.03 -29.46
C TYR A 298 -40.32 7.68 -29.23
N LYS A 299 -39.01 7.69 -29.00
CA LYS A 299 -38.20 6.49 -28.77
C LYS A 299 -37.29 6.69 -27.56
N ASP A 300 -37.34 5.77 -26.61
CA ASP A 300 -36.39 5.69 -25.49
C ASP A 300 -35.64 4.36 -25.56
N SER A 301 -34.40 4.40 -26.03
CA SER A 301 -33.55 3.21 -26.21
C SER A 301 -33.19 2.52 -24.89
N ARG A 302 -33.34 3.19 -23.75
CA ARG A 302 -33.07 2.60 -22.42
C ARG A 302 -34.11 1.56 -22.04
N TYR A 303 -35.34 1.68 -22.54
CA TYR A 303 -36.42 0.72 -22.29
C TYR A 303 -36.05 -0.70 -22.74
N ALA A 304 -35.43 -0.81 -23.92
CA ALA A 304 -35.01 -2.08 -24.49
C ALA A 304 -33.97 -2.82 -23.64
N LEU A 305 -33.20 -2.12 -22.80
CA LEU A 305 -32.19 -2.72 -21.91
C LEU A 305 -32.82 -3.56 -20.79
N PHE A 306 -34.03 -3.19 -20.33
CA PHE A 306 -34.72 -3.85 -19.22
C PHE A 306 -35.83 -4.79 -19.68
N ASN A 307 -36.14 -4.81 -20.97
CA ASN A 307 -37.11 -5.72 -21.59
C ASN A 307 -36.50 -7.13 -21.78
N LEU A 308 -36.12 -7.76 -20.67
CA LEU A 308 -35.45 -9.05 -20.61
C LEU A 308 -36.47 -10.19 -20.38
N GLU A 309 -36.06 -11.43 -20.64
CA GLU A 309 -36.96 -12.59 -20.48
C GLU A 309 -37.45 -12.75 -19.04
N GLY A 310 -38.77 -12.68 -18.84
CA GLY A 310 -39.38 -12.79 -17.52
C GLY A 310 -39.62 -11.45 -16.80
N ILE A 311 -39.25 -10.33 -17.43
CA ILE A 311 -39.57 -8.98 -16.99
C ILE A 311 -40.68 -8.37 -17.87
N THR A 312 -41.65 -7.69 -17.26
CA THR A 312 -42.72 -6.93 -17.93
C THR A 312 -42.95 -5.58 -17.25
N ASP A 313 -43.80 -4.73 -17.84
CA ASP A 313 -44.25 -3.46 -17.24
C ASP A 313 -43.11 -2.53 -16.79
N VAL A 314 -42.03 -2.47 -17.59
CA VAL A 314 -40.90 -1.59 -17.33
C VAL A 314 -41.37 -0.13 -17.36
N THR A 315 -40.97 0.67 -16.38
CA THR A 315 -41.10 2.13 -16.38
C THR A 315 -39.80 2.77 -15.93
N ILE A 316 -39.43 3.89 -16.54
CA ILE A 316 -38.19 4.61 -16.25
C ILE A 316 -38.56 6.03 -15.79
N THR A 317 -37.93 6.50 -14.71
CA THR A 317 -38.07 7.87 -14.19
C THR A 317 -36.67 8.41 -13.88
N ASP A 318 -36.37 9.63 -14.34
CA ASP A 318 -35.07 10.27 -14.15
C ASP A 318 -35.18 11.46 -13.18
N ASN A 319 -34.04 11.92 -12.65
CA ASN A 319 -33.93 13.26 -12.08
C ASN A 319 -33.68 14.28 -13.20
N ASP A 320 -34.51 15.31 -13.34
CA ASP A 320 -34.55 16.19 -14.52
C ASP A 320 -33.21 16.90 -14.91
N SER A 321 -32.17 16.81 -14.08
CA SER A 321 -30.87 17.50 -14.28
C SER A 321 -29.82 16.69 -15.05
N TYR A 322 -29.61 15.41 -14.71
CA TYR A 322 -28.55 14.57 -15.31
C TYR A 322 -29.02 13.11 -15.46
N PRO A 323 -30.03 12.85 -16.31
CA PRO A 323 -30.59 11.51 -16.50
C PRO A 323 -29.53 10.51 -16.94
N TRP A 324 -29.61 9.26 -16.48
CA TRP A 324 -28.70 8.22 -16.95
C TRP A 324 -28.92 7.97 -18.44
N LYS A 325 -27.82 7.76 -19.17
CA LYS A 325 -27.85 7.56 -20.62
C LYS A 325 -27.30 6.19 -21.00
N MET A 326 -27.57 5.76 -22.23
CA MET A 326 -26.97 4.53 -22.79
C MET A 326 -25.44 4.62 -22.74
N LEU A 327 -24.80 3.49 -22.44
CA LEU A 327 -23.34 3.32 -22.49
C LEU A 327 -22.83 3.67 -23.89
N ASP A 328 -21.83 4.55 -23.93
CA ASP A 328 -21.16 5.04 -25.13
C ASP A 328 -19.66 5.06 -24.85
N LEU A 329 -18.94 4.15 -25.51
CA LEU A 329 -17.51 3.97 -25.33
C LEU A 329 -16.69 5.14 -25.88
N ASN A 330 -17.31 6.02 -26.69
CA ASN A 330 -16.67 7.20 -27.26
C ASN A 330 -16.91 8.47 -26.44
N ALA A 331 -17.64 8.39 -25.32
CA ALA A 331 -17.94 9.56 -24.50
C ALA A 331 -16.70 10.08 -23.74
N ASP A 332 -16.67 11.39 -23.47
CA ASP A 332 -15.58 12.02 -22.71
C ASP A 332 -15.37 11.35 -21.34
N GLY A 333 -14.12 11.09 -20.97
CA GLY A 333 -13.77 10.42 -19.70
C GLY A 333 -13.74 8.89 -19.74
N MET A 334 -14.03 8.25 -20.89
CA MET A 334 -14.00 6.78 -21.03
C MET A 334 -12.59 6.18 -21.14
N SER A 335 -11.55 6.98 -21.39
CA SER A 335 -10.17 6.49 -21.69
C SER A 335 -9.57 5.61 -20.60
N ASN A 336 -9.90 5.88 -19.33
CA ASN A 336 -9.34 5.18 -18.18
C ASN A 336 -10.11 3.91 -17.78
N VAL A 337 -11.29 3.67 -18.39
CA VAL A 337 -12.19 2.55 -18.06
C VAL A 337 -12.57 1.71 -19.28
N SER A 338 -12.11 2.07 -20.47
CA SER A 338 -12.46 1.39 -21.73
C SER A 338 -12.09 -0.10 -21.73
N SER A 339 -11.04 -0.51 -21.01
CA SER A 339 -10.60 -1.90 -20.90
C SER A 339 -11.59 -2.83 -20.19
N TYR A 340 -12.57 -2.29 -19.45
CA TYR A 340 -13.59 -3.08 -18.75
C TYR A 340 -14.79 -3.45 -19.63
N PHE A 341 -14.88 -2.87 -20.83
CA PHE A 341 -16.00 -3.06 -21.74
C PHE A 341 -15.56 -3.71 -23.05
N THR A 342 -16.47 -4.44 -23.68
CA THR A 342 -16.30 -4.92 -25.05
C THR A 342 -17.11 -4.07 -26.01
N ALA A 343 -16.84 -4.15 -27.32
CA ALA A 343 -17.65 -3.46 -28.33
C ALA A 343 -19.13 -3.88 -28.32
N GLU A 344 -19.45 -5.04 -27.72
CA GLU A 344 -20.81 -5.57 -27.59
C GLU A 344 -21.49 -5.20 -26.26
N SER A 345 -20.76 -4.64 -25.30
CA SER A 345 -21.29 -4.30 -23.98
C SER A 345 -22.39 -3.24 -24.09
N LYS A 346 -23.57 -3.56 -23.54
CA LYS A 346 -24.75 -2.67 -23.52
C LYS A 346 -25.13 -2.37 -22.07
N GLY A 347 -25.46 -1.12 -21.79
CA GLY A 347 -25.71 -0.68 -20.43
C GLY A 347 -26.13 0.77 -20.31
N LEU A 348 -26.12 1.28 -19.08
CA LEU A 348 -26.28 2.68 -18.75
C LEU A 348 -25.00 3.24 -18.14
N MET A 349 -24.75 4.52 -18.35
CA MET A 349 -23.73 5.31 -17.68
C MET A 349 -24.30 6.59 -17.08
N SER A 350 -23.71 7.04 -15.98
CA SER A 350 -24.05 8.33 -15.36
C SER A 350 -23.72 9.49 -16.32
N ASN A 351 -24.54 10.55 -16.25
CA ASN A 351 -24.48 11.68 -17.19
C ASN A 351 -24.02 13.01 -16.56
N ASN A 352 -23.38 12.96 -15.40
CA ASN A 352 -22.90 14.12 -14.65
C ASN A 352 -21.36 14.25 -14.62
N TYR A 353 -20.66 13.62 -15.56
CA TYR A 353 -19.21 13.71 -15.69
C TYR A 353 -18.73 15.17 -15.83
N GLY A 354 -17.70 15.53 -15.05
CA GLY A 354 -17.14 16.89 -15.04
C GLY A 354 -18.06 17.94 -14.41
N LYS A 355 -19.14 17.55 -13.72
CA LYS A 355 -20.07 18.45 -13.03
C LYS A 355 -19.96 18.28 -11.52
N GLY A 356 -19.28 19.21 -10.85
CA GLY A 356 -19.22 19.24 -9.38
C GLY A 356 -20.59 19.51 -8.75
N HIS A 357 -20.81 19.05 -7.52
CA HIS A 357 -22.07 19.19 -6.78
C HIS A 357 -23.30 18.75 -7.59
N SER A 358 -23.24 17.55 -8.16
CA SER A 358 -24.27 17.05 -9.08
C SER A 358 -24.72 15.63 -8.75
N THR A 359 -25.94 15.30 -9.15
CA THR A 359 -26.53 13.96 -8.99
C THR A 359 -27.07 13.48 -10.32
N SER A 360 -26.70 12.27 -10.73
CA SER A 360 -27.30 11.54 -11.86
C SER A 360 -28.11 10.38 -11.31
N GLU A 361 -29.43 10.38 -11.51
CA GLU A 361 -30.33 9.38 -10.92
C GLU A 361 -31.35 8.85 -11.92
N ILE A 362 -31.57 7.53 -11.86
CA ILE A 362 -32.59 6.80 -12.60
C ILE A 362 -33.28 5.79 -11.68
N ILE A 363 -34.59 5.69 -11.80
CA ILE A 363 -35.44 4.69 -11.16
C ILE A 363 -36.10 3.87 -12.25
N VAL A 364 -35.89 2.57 -12.21
CA VAL A 364 -36.48 1.60 -13.14
C VAL A 364 -37.39 0.67 -12.36
N LYS A 365 -38.70 0.74 -12.61
CA LYS A 365 -39.65 -0.22 -12.05
C LYS A 365 -40.00 -1.27 -13.07
N PHE A 366 -40.16 -2.51 -12.64
CA PHE A 366 -40.49 -3.62 -13.52
C PHE A 366 -41.16 -4.77 -12.76
N ASN A 367 -41.98 -5.54 -13.46
CA ASN A 367 -42.64 -6.73 -12.92
C ASN A 367 -41.89 -8.00 -13.33
N VAL A 368 -41.70 -8.91 -12.39
CA VAL A 368 -41.16 -10.25 -12.63
C VAL A 368 -42.32 -11.24 -12.69
N VAL A 369 -42.46 -11.98 -13.79
CA VAL A 369 -43.64 -12.83 -14.03
C VAL A 369 -43.50 -14.25 -13.46
N LYS A 370 -42.26 -14.70 -13.25
CA LYS A 370 -41.87 -16.00 -12.67
C LYS A 370 -40.47 -15.88 -12.06
N PRO A 371 -40.03 -16.78 -11.17
CA PRO A 371 -38.68 -16.73 -10.62
C PRO A 371 -37.60 -16.64 -11.72
N ILE A 372 -36.72 -15.65 -11.61
CA ILE A 372 -35.60 -15.42 -12.52
C ILE A 372 -34.30 -15.20 -11.76
N LEU A 373 -33.18 -15.59 -12.34
CA LEU A 373 -31.86 -15.10 -11.93
C LEU A 373 -31.61 -13.77 -12.66
N PHE A 374 -31.71 -12.67 -11.93
CA PHE A 374 -31.42 -11.33 -12.42
C PHE A 374 -29.96 -10.97 -12.14
N SER A 375 -29.24 -10.51 -13.16
CA SER A 375 -27.82 -10.21 -13.04
C SER A 375 -27.41 -9.02 -13.91
N PHE A 376 -26.36 -8.32 -13.48
CA PHE A 376 -25.72 -7.27 -14.25
C PHE A 376 -24.31 -7.03 -13.73
N LYS A 377 -23.45 -6.44 -14.57
CA LYS A 377 -22.17 -5.89 -14.14
C LYS A 377 -22.34 -4.42 -13.78
N TYR A 378 -21.57 -3.96 -12.82
CA TYR A 378 -21.42 -2.54 -12.56
C TYR A 378 -19.95 -2.19 -12.41
N LEU A 379 -19.61 -0.98 -12.84
CA LEU A 379 -18.28 -0.39 -12.71
C LEU A 379 -18.47 1.00 -12.13
N ILE A 380 -17.72 1.31 -11.08
CA ILE A 380 -17.70 2.65 -10.50
C ILE A 380 -16.27 3.11 -10.54
N SER A 381 -16.04 4.32 -11.04
CA SER A 381 -14.74 4.97 -11.03
C SER A 381 -14.91 6.34 -10.40
N ALA A 382 -14.74 6.45 -9.08
CA ALA A 382 -15.11 7.66 -8.33
C ALA A 382 -14.03 8.10 -7.32
N LYS A 383 -14.03 9.37 -6.90
CA LYS A 383 -13.19 9.88 -5.79
C LYS A 383 -13.66 9.27 -4.46
N ASN A 384 -12.78 9.22 -3.45
CA ASN A 384 -13.08 8.71 -2.09
C ASN A 384 -14.28 9.39 -1.38
N SER A 385 -14.80 10.50 -1.93
CA SER A 385 -15.94 11.28 -1.40
C SER A 385 -17.21 11.26 -2.27
N ASN A 386 -17.21 10.59 -3.43
CA ASN A 386 -18.39 10.46 -4.29
C ASN A 386 -19.13 9.17 -3.94
N TYR A 387 -20.47 9.21 -3.90
CA TYR A 387 -21.29 8.06 -3.51
C TYR A 387 -22.15 7.59 -4.66
N VAL A 388 -22.10 6.28 -4.95
CA VAL A 388 -23.07 5.60 -5.80
C VAL A 388 -24.02 4.81 -4.91
N PHE A 389 -25.32 4.95 -5.15
CA PHE A 389 -26.34 4.10 -4.57
C PHE A 389 -26.96 3.27 -5.68
N ILE A 390 -26.74 1.95 -5.62
CA ILE A 390 -27.50 0.98 -6.41
C ILE A 390 -28.42 0.28 -5.41
N THR A 391 -29.73 0.44 -5.57
CA THR A 391 -30.69 -0.23 -4.69
C THR A 391 -31.71 -1.02 -5.47
N LEU A 392 -32.10 -2.18 -4.94
CA LEU A 392 -33.20 -2.99 -5.46
C LEU A 392 -34.27 -3.12 -4.37
N ASN A 393 -35.48 -2.62 -4.64
CA ASN A 393 -36.56 -2.47 -3.65
C ASN A 393 -36.14 -1.70 -2.38
N GLY A 394 -35.29 -0.68 -2.56
CA GLY A 394 -34.78 0.15 -1.46
C GLY A 394 -33.63 -0.49 -0.67
N LYS A 395 -33.29 -1.77 -0.90
CA LYS A 395 -32.13 -2.42 -0.30
C LYS A 395 -30.85 -2.04 -1.04
N LEU A 396 -29.87 -1.53 -0.31
CA LEU A 396 -28.57 -1.15 -0.86
C LEU A 396 -27.79 -2.40 -1.29
N LEU A 397 -27.26 -2.38 -2.51
CA LEU A 397 -26.51 -3.51 -3.06
C LEU A 397 -25.01 -3.41 -2.77
N ASP A 398 -24.44 -2.20 -2.73
CA ASP A 398 -23.03 -1.97 -2.39
C ASP A 398 -22.76 -0.48 -2.07
N GLU A 399 -21.71 -0.18 -1.29
CA GLU A 399 -21.13 1.16 -1.05
C GLU A 399 -19.69 1.20 -1.57
N ILE A 400 -19.45 1.85 -2.71
CA ILE A 400 -18.19 1.63 -3.46
C ILE A 400 -17.28 2.84 -3.45
N LYS A 401 -15.97 2.59 -3.26
CA LYS A 401 -14.88 3.57 -3.37
C LYS A 401 -13.83 3.04 -4.34
N GLY A 402 -13.32 3.88 -5.23
CA GLY A 402 -12.24 3.52 -6.17
C GLY A 402 -12.72 3.16 -7.58
N THR A 403 -11.94 2.33 -8.28
CA THR A 403 -12.22 1.81 -9.64
C THR A 403 -12.34 0.29 -9.57
N GLU A 404 -13.56 -0.23 -9.49
CA GLU A 404 -13.83 -1.66 -9.29
C GLU A 404 -15.01 -2.13 -10.15
N GLN A 405 -14.82 -3.26 -10.85
CA GLN A 405 -15.86 -3.97 -11.61
C GLN A 405 -16.36 -5.14 -10.78
N LYS A 406 -17.68 -5.23 -10.56
CA LYS A 406 -18.31 -6.36 -9.87
C LYS A 406 -19.51 -6.88 -10.66
N VAL A 407 -19.90 -8.12 -10.33
CA VAL A 407 -21.10 -8.78 -10.87
C VAL A 407 -22.14 -8.86 -9.77
N TYR A 408 -23.33 -8.32 -10.02
CA TYR A 408 -24.51 -8.53 -9.18
C TYR A 408 -25.33 -9.69 -9.71
N LYS A 409 -25.79 -10.55 -8.81
CA LYS A 409 -26.73 -11.64 -9.09
C LYS A 409 -27.76 -11.74 -7.96
N SER A 410 -29.02 -11.93 -8.32
CA SER A 410 -30.09 -12.14 -7.35
C SER A 410 -31.22 -12.96 -7.95
N ILE A 411 -31.89 -13.76 -7.12
CA ILE A 411 -33.09 -14.49 -7.52
C ILE A 411 -34.29 -13.60 -7.21
N LEU A 412 -35.00 -13.17 -8.25
CA LEU A 412 -36.21 -12.37 -8.11
C LEU A 412 -37.41 -13.30 -8.24
N ASN A 413 -38.33 -13.25 -7.27
CA ASN A 413 -39.59 -13.98 -7.32
C ASN A 413 -40.63 -13.21 -8.13
N LYS A 414 -41.81 -13.81 -8.36
CA LYS A 414 -42.93 -13.09 -8.96
C LYS A 414 -43.32 -11.88 -8.11
N GLY A 415 -43.30 -10.69 -8.69
CA GLY A 415 -43.61 -9.44 -7.98
C GLY A 415 -43.11 -8.20 -8.68
N GLU A 416 -43.41 -7.04 -8.10
CA GLU A 416 -42.93 -5.74 -8.56
C GLU A 416 -41.56 -5.42 -7.94
N TYR A 417 -40.65 -4.90 -8.77
CA TYR A 417 -39.30 -4.51 -8.38
C TYR A 417 -38.98 -3.09 -8.82
N THR A 418 -38.20 -2.39 -8.00
CA THR A 418 -37.68 -1.05 -8.27
C THR A 418 -36.16 -1.06 -8.15
N LEU A 419 -35.46 -0.88 -9.27
CA LEU A 419 -34.02 -0.66 -9.33
C LEU A 419 -33.75 0.85 -9.37
N ARG A 420 -33.02 1.39 -8.39
CA ARG A 420 -32.58 2.78 -8.36
C ARG A 420 -31.08 2.85 -8.51
N LEU A 421 -30.60 3.68 -9.43
CA LEU A 421 -29.18 4.01 -9.59
C LEU A 421 -29.02 5.50 -9.35
N SER A 422 -28.11 5.88 -8.47
CA SER A 422 -27.83 7.28 -8.13
C SER A 422 -26.33 7.48 -8.02
N TYR A 423 -25.77 8.45 -8.74
CA TYR A 423 -24.36 8.84 -8.63
C TYR A 423 -24.22 10.30 -8.23
N ASN A 424 -23.61 10.55 -7.08
CA ASN A 424 -23.50 11.87 -6.46
C ASN A 424 -22.03 12.34 -6.42
N ILE A 425 -21.77 13.52 -6.98
CA ILE A 425 -20.45 14.16 -7.02
C ILE A 425 -20.44 15.36 -6.08
N PHE A 426 -19.53 15.38 -5.09
CA PHE A 426 -19.52 16.40 -4.04
C PHE A 426 -18.38 17.44 -4.12
N ASP A 427 -17.21 17.17 -4.73
CA ASP A 427 -16.11 18.17 -4.84
C ASP A 427 -15.12 17.95 -6.02
N LEU A 428 -14.73 19.05 -6.69
CA LEU A 428 -13.69 19.10 -7.74
C LEU A 428 -12.36 19.62 -7.18
N VAL A 429 -11.53 18.78 -6.56
CA VAL A 429 -10.15 19.16 -6.19
C VAL A 429 -9.10 18.17 -6.75
N GLY A 430 -8.09 18.72 -7.43
CA GLY A 430 -6.69 18.26 -7.56
C GLY A 430 -6.33 17.15 -8.58
N ASP A 431 -5.29 17.41 -9.40
CA ASP A 431 -4.68 16.61 -10.49
C ASP A 431 -4.10 15.22 -10.12
N GLY A 432 -4.64 14.55 -9.10
CA GLY A 432 -4.02 13.35 -8.52
C GLY A 432 -4.62 11.99 -8.91
N ASN A 433 -5.66 11.90 -9.74
CA ASN A 433 -6.39 10.62 -9.92
C ASN A 433 -6.62 10.23 -11.38
N LYS A 434 -6.32 8.96 -11.72
CA LYS A 434 -6.35 8.39 -13.08
C LYS A 434 -7.69 7.71 -13.44
N GLY A 435 -8.80 8.04 -12.77
CA GLY A 435 -10.14 7.43 -12.99
C GLY A 435 -11.04 8.18 -13.99
N ALA A 436 -12.22 7.64 -14.31
CA ALA A 436 -13.21 8.19 -15.25
C ALA A 436 -14.31 9.07 -14.62
N ASP A 437 -14.42 9.16 -13.28
CA ASP A 437 -15.46 9.91 -12.54
C ASP A 437 -16.91 9.60 -13.00
N ARG A 438 -17.22 8.31 -13.18
CA ARG A 438 -18.48 7.81 -13.74
C ARG A 438 -18.91 6.50 -13.07
N ALA A 439 -20.22 6.23 -13.11
CA ALA A 439 -20.82 4.96 -12.70
C ALA A 439 -21.52 4.30 -13.90
N PHE A 440 -21.46 2.97 -13.95
CA PHE A 440 -21.95 2.18 -15.07
C PHE A 440 -22.71 0.96 -14.55
N ILE A 441 -23.80 0.59 -15.23
CA ILE A 441 -24.38 -0.76 -15.18
C ILE A 441 -24.45 -1.31 -16.61
N TYR A 442 -24.10 -2.56 -16.83
CA TYR A 442 -24.03 -3.14 -18.17
C TYR A 442 -24.11 -4.66 -18.14
N ASP A 443 -24.31 -5.26 -19.31
CA ASP A 443 -24.51 -6.70 -19.47
C ASP A 443 -25.69 -7.21 -18.60
N LEU A 444 -26.79 -6.44 -18.53
CA LEU A 444 -27.99 -6.84 -17.81
C LEU A 444 -28.57 -8.11 -18.45
N ASN A 445 -28.89 -9.10 -17.63
CA ASN A 445 -29.37 -10.39 -18.08
C ASN A 445 -30.33 -11.03 -17.08
N THR A 446 -31.27 -11.81 -17.61
CA THR A 446 -32.22 -12.64 -16.86
C THR A 446 -32.13 -14.08 -17.34
N ALA A 447 -32.07 -15.04 -16.42
CA ALA A 447 -32.19 -16.46 -16.75
C ALA A 447 -33.41 -17.07 -16.05
N THR A 448 -34.26 -17.74 -16.82
CA THR A 448 -35.44 -18.44 -16.31
C THR A 448 -35.13 -19.89 -15.87
N THR A 449 -33.98 -20.41 -16.30
CA THR A 449 -33.37 -21.62 -15.74
C THR A 449 -32.31 -21.20 -14.73
N ILE A 450 -32.55 -21.50 -13.45
CA ILE A 450 -31.69 -21.12 -12.33
C ILE A 450 -30.81 -22.32 -12.00
N SER A 451 -29.50 -22.10 -11.98
CA SER A 451 -28.51 -23.06 -11.47
C SER A 451 -27.33 -22.28 -10.92
N ASP A 452 -27.38 -21.94 -9.64
CA ASP A 452 -26.33 -21.16 -8.98
C ASP A 452 -26.18 -21.59 -7.51
N TYR A 453 -25.14 -21.10 -6.85
CA TYR A 453 -24.88 -21.36 -5.44
C TYR A 453 -25.59 -20.33 -4.58
N VAL A 454 -26.17 -20.79 -3.48
CA VAL A 454 -26.93 -19.97 -2.56
C VAL A 454 -26.57 -20.25 -1.10
N ALA A 455 -26.75 -19.24 -0.27
CA ALA A 455 -26.83 -19.35 1.18
C ALA A 455 -28.30 -19.26 1.59
N GLU A 456 -28.82 -20.29 2.25
CA GLU A 456 -30.17 -20.36 2.77
C GLU A 456 -30.17 -20.11 4.28
N LEU A 457 -30.88 -19.07 4.71
CA LEU A 457 -31.10 -18.79 6.12
C LEU A 457 -32.29 -19.60 6.65
N ASP A 458 -32.13 -20.24 7.79
CA ASP A 458 -33.20 -20.98 8.43
C ASP A 458 -34.27 -20.07 9.07
N ALA A 459 -35.32 -20.68 9.61
CA ALA A 459 -36.42 -19.92 10.16
C ALA A 459 -36.13 -19.12 11.43
N THR A 460 -35.04 -19.45 12.11
CA THR A 460 -34.65 -18.84 13.37
C THR A 460 -33.58 -17.77 13.19
N ASN A 461 -33.08 -17.56 11.97
CA ASN A 461 -31.92 -16.73 11.66
C ASN A 461 -30.65 -17.16 12.43
N THR A 462 -30.52 -18.45 12.76
CA THR A 462 -29.36 -18.98 13.51
C THR A 462 -28.55 -20.01 12.72
N LYS A 463 -29.06 -20.50 11.59
CA LYS A 463 -28.38 -21.46 10.73
C LYS A 463 -28.34 -20.97 9.28
N LEU A 464 -27.15 -20.95 8.69
CA LEU A 464 -26.93 -20.62 7.30
C LEU A 464 -26.43 -21.86 6.53
N THR A 465 -27.09 -22.22 5.43
CA THR A 465 -26.76 -23.40 4.64
C THR A 465 -26.31 -23.01 3.22
N PHE A 466 -25.04 -23.24 2.90
CA PHE A 466 -24.46 -23.06 1.58
C PHE A 466 -24.72 -24.30 0.72
N LYS A 467 -25.39 -24.13 -0.42
CA LYS A 467 -25.75 -25.22 -1.33
C LYS A 467 -25.89 -24.76 -2.76
N LYS A 468 -25.89 -25.69 -3.72
CA LYS A 468 -26.29 -25.40 -5.10
C LYS A 468 -27.78 -25.66 -5.27
N ILE A 469 -28.48 -24.76 -5.93
CA ILE A 469 -29.89 -24.93 -6.28
C ILE A 469 -30.07 -25.03 -7.79
N THR A 470 -31.16 -25.67 -8.20
CA THR A 470 -31.60 -25.72 -9.60
C THR A 470 -33.08 -25.38 -9.68
N SER A 471 -33.58 -24.99 -10.87
CA SER A 471 -35.00 -24.71 -11.10
C SER A 471 -35.93 -25.84 -10.62
N ASN A 472 -35.49 -27.10 -10.64
CA ASN A 472 -36.30 -28.24 -10.22
C ASN A 472 -36.62 -28.27 -8.72
N ASN A 473 -35.82 -27.59 -7.90
CA ASN A 473 -35.92 -27.60 -6.44
C ASN A 473 -36.39 -26.25 -5.90
N LEU A 474 -36.74 -25.29 -6.77
CA LEU A 474 -37.00 -23.91 -6.40
C LEU A 474 -38.39 -23.71 -5.75
N GLU A 475 -39.41 -24.44 -6.23
CA GLU A 475 -40.80 -24.27 -5.77
C GLU A 475 -41.04 -24.68 -4.32
N SER A 476 -40.16 -25.53 -3.76
CA SER A 476 -40.24 -25.97 -2.35
C SER A 476 -39.48 -25.08 -1.36
N ILE A 477 -38.75 -24.06 -1.83
CA ILE A 477 -37.89 -23.23 -1.00
C ILE A 477 -38.49 -21.83 -0.85
N ASP A 478 -38.45 -21.30 0.37
CA ASP A 478 -38.77 -19.89 0.62
C ASP A 478 -37.68 -18.99 0.02
N LEU A 479 -37.94 -18.49 -1.19
CA LEU A 479 -37.02 -17.63 -1.94
C LEU A 479 -36.64 -16.36 -1.18
N SER A 480 -37.43 -15.92 -0.20
CA SER A 480 -37.11 -14.74 0.61
C SER A 480 -35.93 -14.96 1.59
N ARG A 481 -35.49 -16.22 1.74
CA ARG A 481 -34.40 -16.65 2.62
C ARG A 481 -33.14 -17.10 1.88
N LEU A 482 -33.14 -17.00 0.55
CA LEU A 482 -32.01 -17.38 -0.29
C LEU A 482 -31.22 -16.17 -0.76
N VAL A 483 -29.89 -16.25 -0.67
CA VAL A 483 -28.98 -15.29 -1.31
C VAL A 483 -28.05 -16.02 -2.25
N ILE A 484 -27.76 -15.42 -3.40
CA ILE A 484 -26.70 -15.90 -4.28
C ILE A 484 -25.34 -15.71 -3.60
N VAL A 485 -24.51 -16.75 -3.65
CA VAL A 485 -23.13 -16.68 -3.20
C VAL A 485 -22.28 -16.15 -4.36
N ASN A 486 -21.85 -14.88 -4.25
CA ASN A 486 -20.98 -14.24 -5.24
C ASN A 486 -19.52 -14.73 -5.10
N ASP A 487 -18.64 -14.34 -6.03
CA ASP A 487 -17.23 -14.80 -6.05
C ASP A 487 -16.39 -14.30 -4.87
N GLU A 488 -16.81 -13.21 -4.21
CA GLU A 488 -16.24 -12.67 -2.97
C GLU A 488 -17.32 -12.68 -1.88
N PRO A 489 -17.60 -13.84 -1.28
CA PRO A 489 -18.74 -14.00 -0.40
C PRO A 489 -18.43 -13.46 1.00
N MET A 490 -19.34 -12.65 1.55
CA MET A 490 -19.28 -12.20 2.95
C MET A 490 -20.63 -12.46 3.61
N VAL A 491 -20.66 -13.22 4.71
CA VAL A 491 -21.92 -13.57 5.39
C VAL A 491 -22.71 -12.32 5.82
N LYS A 492 -22.01 -11.24 6.19
CA LYS A 492 -22.63 -9.96 6.58
C LYS A 492 -23.37 -9.26 5.43
N ASP A 493 -22.97 -9.51 4.18
CA ASP A 493 -23.56 -8.87 2.99
C ASP A 493 -24.72 -9.71 2.43
N MET A 494 -24.86 -10.95 2.91
CA MET A 494 -25.89 -11.90 2.48
C MET A 494 -27.26 -11.68 3.18
N TYR A 495 -27.72 -10.41 3.28
CA TYR A 495 -28.92 -9.86 3.97
C TYR A 495 -28.56 -8.93 5.14
N ASP A 496 -29.50 -8.06 5.54
CA ASP A 496 -29.50 -7.27 6.79
C ASP A 496 -29.57 -8.17 8.05
N ILE A 497 -28.83 -9.28 8.04
CA ILE A 497 -28.68 -10.21 9.14
C ILE A 497 -27.62 -9.61 10.04
N GLU A 498 -27.99 -9.28 11.28
CA GLU A 498 -26.97 -9.10 12.31
C GLU A 498 -26.20 -10.43 12.43
N THR A 499 -24.94 -10.45 11.97
CA THR A 499 -24.04 -11.61 12.03
C THR A 499 -23.87 -12.15 13.45
N THR A 500 -24.31 -11.38 14.45
CA THR A 500 -24.45 -11.74 15.86
C THR A 500 -25.43 -12.87 16.12
N ASN A 501 -26.33 -13.24 15.19
CA ASN A 501 -27.32 -14.30 15.43
C ASN A 501 -26.96 -15.69 14.86
N ILE A 502 -25.99 -15.76 13.93
CA ILE A 502 -25.61 -17.02 13.27
C ILE A 502 -24.78 -17.89 14.20
N LYS A 503 -25.34 -19.05 14.57
CA LYS A 503 -24.70 -20.05 15.44
C LYS A 503 -24.13 -21.24 14.67
N ASN A 504 -24.72 -21.58 13.53
CA ASN A 504 -24.35 -22.78 12.78
C ASN A 504 -24.22 -22.47 11.28
N ILE A 505 -23.09 -22.84 10.69
CA ILE A 505 -22.91 -22.82 9.24
C ILE A 505 -22.86 -24.25 8.72
N VAL A 506 -23.54 -24.50 7.59
CA VAL A 506 -23.56 -25.81 6.94
C VAL A 506 -23.19 -25.63 5.48
N PHE A 507 -22.26 -26.44 4.99
CA PHE A 507 -21.99 -26.62 3.58
C PHE A 507 -22.59 -27.95 3.13
N ASP A 508 -23.53 -27.89 2.19
CA ASP A 508 -24.09 -29.06 1.55
C ASP A 508 -23.10 -29.62 0.51
N GLU A 509 -23.12 -30.94 0.25
CA GLU A 509 -22.20 -31.57 -0.71
C GLU A 509 -22.31 -30.93 -2.11
N SER A 510 -23.49 -30.44 -2.49
CA SER A 510 -23.70 -29.76 -3.78
C SER A 510 -22.86 -28.48 -3.94
N PHE A 511 -22.32 -27.93 -2.85
CA PHE A 511 -21.47 -26.75 -2.84
C PHE A 511 -20.02 -27.03 -3.26
N LYS A 512 -19.57 -28.30 -3.30
CA LYS A 512 -18.17 -28.69 -3.59
C LYS A 512 -17.59 -28.15 -4.90
N THR A 513 -18.44 -27.82 -5.85
CA THR A 513 -18.04 -27.29 -7.17
C THR A 513 -18.02 -25.75 -7.22
N TYR A 514 -18.41 -25.06 -6.15
CA TYR A 514 -18.21 -23.61 -6.02
C TYR A 514 -16.72 -23.35 -5.85
N ALA A 515 -16.13 -22.49 -6.68
CA ALA A 515 -14.68 -22.29 -6.78
C ALA A 515 -14.33 -20.80 -6.69
N PRO A 516 -14.41 -20.19 -5.49
CA PRO A 516 -14.15 -18.77 -5.30
C PRO A 516 -12.68 -18.44 -5.51
N THR A 517 -12.41 -17.18 -5.86
CA THR A 517 -11.05 -16.62 -5.96
C THR A 517 -10.63 -15.89 -4.68
N SER A 518 -11.59 -15.51 -3.81
CA SER A 518 -11.35 -14.85 -2.53
C SER A 518 -12.28 -15.40 -1.46
N LEU A 519 -11.78 -15.52 -0.23
CA LEU A 519 -12.56 -15.80 0.98
C LEU A 519 -12.36 -14.69 2.03
N GLU A 520 -11.97 -13.51 1.56
CA GLU A 520 -11.84 -12.32 2.38
C GLU A 520 -13.13 -12.10 3.19
N HIS A 521 -12.96 -11.92 4.50
CA HIS A 521 -14.05 -11.62 5.42
C HIS A 521 -15.23 -12.61 5.45
N PHE A 522 -15.09 -13.82 4.90
CA PHE A 522 -16.23 -14.70 4.64
C PHE A 522 -17.13 -14.94 5.87
N PHE A 523 -16.54 -15.25 7.02
CA PHE A 523 -17.23 -15.44 8.30
C PHE A 523 -16.97 -14.30 9.31
N ALA A 524 -16.45 -13.16 8.86
CA ALA A 524 -16.06 -12.07 9.73
C ALA A 524 -17.26 -11.54 10.55
N GLY A 525 -17.05 -11.37 11.86
CA GLY A 525 -18.04 -10.84 12.79
C GLY A 525 -19.14 -11.83 13.19
N CYS A 526 -19.09 -13.10 12.77
CA CYS A 526 -20.02 -14.14 13.22
C CYS A 526 -19.74 -14.55 14.68
N SER A 527 -19.93 -13.60 15.60
CA SER A 527 -19.45 -13.69 16.98
C SER A 527 -20.14 -14.76 17.84
N THR A 528 -21.32 -15.24 17.42
CA THR A 528 -22.05 -16.34 18.06
C THR A 528 -21.90 -17.67 17.33
N LEU A 529 -21.07 -17.74 16.28
CA LEU A 529 -20.82 -18.97 15.52
C LEU A 529 -20.19 -20.04 16.43
N GLU A 530 -20.91 -21.13 16.62
CA GLU A 530 -20.51 -22.25 17.47
C GLU A 530 -19.96 -23.40 16.62
N THR A 531 -20.57 -23.69 15.47
CA THR A 531 -20.19 -24.82 14.62
C THR A 531 -20.21 -24.49 13.12
N ILE A 532 -19.30 -25.14 12.38
CA ILE A 532 -19.28 -25.20 10.92
C ILE A 532 -19.25 -26.68 10.53
N THR A 533 -20.18 -27.11 9.69
CA THR A 533 -20.29 -28.52 9.24
C THR A 533 -20.21 -28.59 7.71
N GLY A 534 -19.60 -29.64 7.19
CA GLY A 534 -19.40 -29.81 5.74
C GLY A 534 -18.30 -28.93 5.14
N LEU A 535 -17.42 -28.34 5.97
CA LEU A 535 -16.38 -27.40 5.51
C LEU A 535 -15.43 -28.01 4.47
N GLU A 536 -15.32 -29.33 4.40
CA GLU A 536 -14.66 -30.10 3.34
C GLU A 536 -15.23 -29.85 1.93
N TYR A 537 -16.46 -29.35 1.83
CA TYR A 537 -17.10 -28.97 0.57
C TYR A 537 -16.85 -27.51 0.17
N LEU A 538 -16.08 -26.74 0.95
CA LEU A 538 -15.59 -25.42 0.53
C LEU A 538 -14.30 -25.58 -0.28
N ASN A 539 -14.37 -25.43 -1.59
CA ASN A 539 -13.19 -25.49 -2.45
C ASN A 539 -12.32 -24.23 -2.27
N THR A 540 -11.06 -24.43 -1.88
CA THR A 540 -10.08 -23.35 -1.66
C THR A 540 -8.97 -23.30 -2.71
N ALA A 541 -9.00 -24.19 -3.72
CA ALA A 541 -7.88 -24.36 -4.65
C ALA A 541 -7.50 -23.11 -5.46
N ASN A 542 -8.48 -22.24 -5.75
CA ASN A 542 -8.27 -21.01 -6.52
C ASN A 542 -8.19 -19.75 -5.63
N VAL A 543 -8.28 -19.89 -4.31
CA VAL A 543 -8.33 -18.75 -3.39
C VAL A 543 -6.96 -18.10 -3.27
N THR A 544 -6.90 -16.79 -3.48
CA THR A 544 -5.67 -15.98 -3.33
C THR A 544 -5.67 -15.12 -2.07
N ASN A 545 -6.84 -14.82 -1.50
CA ASN A 545 -7.00 -13.93 -0.35
C ASN A 545 -7.89 -14.58 0.73
N MET A 546 -7.37 -14.70 1.94
CA MET A 546 -8.06 -15.20 3.14
C MET A 546 -8.06 -14.18 4.29
N TYR A 547 -7.83 -12.90 3.97
CA TYR A 547 -7.84 -11.81 4.94
C TYR A 547 -9.11 -11.86 5.81
N ARG A 548 -8.94 -11.93 7.14
CA ARG A 548 -10.04 -11.89 8.11
C ARG A 548 -11.14 -12.94 7.92
N MET A 549 -10.86 -14.08 7.29
CA MET A 549 -11.88 -15.11 6.97
C MET A 549 -12.71 -15.56 8.19
N PHE A 550 -12.09 -15.73 9.37
CA PHE A 550 -12.75 -16.10 10.64
C PHE A 550 -12.66 -14.99 11.72
N TYR A 551 -12.48 -13.73 11.30
CA TYR A 551 -12.33 -12.60 12.21
C TYR A 551 -13.51 -12.50 13.20
N GLU A 552 -13.21 -12.41 14.50
CA GLU A 552 -14.18 -12.32 15.60
C GLU A 552 -15.22 -13.46 15.68
N CYS A 553 -14.88 -14.67 15.23
CA CYS A 553 -15.67 -15.89 15.48
C CYS A 553 -15.53 -16.36 16.95
N ASN A 554 -15.94 -15.51 17.90
CA ASN A 554 -15.61 -15.62 19.33
C ASN A 554 -16.07 -16.93 20.00
N LYS A 555 -17.19 -17.52 19.55
CA LYS A 555 -17.76 -18.74 20.13
C LYS A 555 -17.22 -20.04 19.52
N LEU A 556 -16.55 -19.97 18.38
CA LEU A 556 -16.04 -21.14 17.65
C LEU A 556 -14.96 -21.83 18.49
N SER A 557 -15.16 -23.12 18.77
CA SER A 557 -14.30 -23.87 19.71
C SER A 557 -13.32 -24.83 19.03
N SER A 558 -13.63 -25.24 17.80
CA SER A 558 -12.82 -26.13 16.95
C SER A 558 -13.08 -25.81 15.48
N LEU A 559 -12.08 -26.10 14.63
CA LEU A 559 -12.17 -25.93 13.20
C LEU A 559 -11.31 -27.00 12.51
N ASP A 560 -11.90 -27.76 11.59
CA ASP A 560 -11.17 -28.71 10.75
C ASP A 560 -10.81 -28.05 9.42
N LEU A 561 -9.52 -27.82 9.20
CA LEU A 561 -8.96 -27.18 8.00
C LEU A 561 -8.21 -28.17 7.11
N SER A 562 -8.38 -29.47 7.33
CA SER A 562 -7.60 -30.51 6.63
C SER A 562 -7.77 -30.49 5.10
N ASN A 563 -8.90 -29.99 4.59
CA ASN A 563 -9.19 -29.91 3.16
C ASN A 563 -8.79 -28.59 2.51
N PHE A 564 -8.18 -27.65 3.25
CA PHE A 564 -7.78 -26.36 2.70
C PHE A 564 -6.53 -26.50 1.83
N ASN A 565 -6.63 -26.02 0.58
CA ASN A 565 -5.49 -25.82 -0.30
C ASN A 565 -5.13 -24.34 -0.34
N THR A 566 -4.03 -23.97 0.30
CA THR A 566 -3.60 -22.56 0.40
C THR A 566 -2.47 -22.20 -0.56
N ALA A 567 -2.11 -23.06 -1.52
CA ALA A 567 -0.92 -22.88 -2.36
C ALA A 567 -0.91 -21.57 -3.17
N ASN A 568 -2.09 -21.04 -3.50
CA ASN A 568 -2.26 -19.79 -4.24
C ASN A 568 -2.49 -18.57 -3.35
N VAL A 569 -2.60 -18.75 -2.03
CA VAL A 569 -2.90 -17.66 -1.08
C VAL A 569 -1.68 -16.77 -0.89
N THR A 570 -1.88 -15.46 -1.04
CA THR A 570 -0.85 -14.43 -0.84
C THR A 570 -1.10 -13.57 0.40
N ASN A 571 -2.35 -13.49 0.87
CA ASN A 571 -2.75 -12.71 2.04
C ASN A 571 -3.57 -13.56 3.03
N MET A 572 -3.08 -13.67 4.27
CA MET A 572 -3.75 -14.36 5.39
C MET A 572 -3.92 -13.47 6.63
N LYS A 573 -3.74 -12.15 6.49
CA LYS A 573 -3.76 -11.22 7.62
C LYS A 573 -5.03 -11.40 8.48
N GLU A 574 -4.84 -11.46 9.79
CA GLU A 574 -5.91 -11.51 10.78
C GLU A 574 -6.95 -12.64 10.58
N MET A 575 -6.59 -13.72 9.89
CA MET A 575 -7.51 -14.82 9.52
C MET A 575 -8.31 -15.38 10.70
N PHE A 576 -7.69 -15.53 11.88
CA PHE A 576 -8.34 -16.03 13.12
C PHE A 576 -8.37 -15.00 14.25
N TYR A 577 -8.26 -13.69 13.93
CA TYR A 577 -8.28 -12.64 14.94
C TYR A 577 -9.50 -12.77 15.86
N SER A 578 -9.28 -12.69 17.18
CA SER A 578 -10.29 -12.82 18.23
C SER A 578 -11.15 -14.09 18.13
N CYS A 579 -10.63 -15.21 17.64
CA CYS A 579 -11.28 -16.52 17.81
C CYS A 579 -11.10 -17.04 19.25
N GLN A 580 -11.70 -16.35 20.22
CA GLN A 580 -11.37 -16.46 21.65
C GLN A 580 -11.60 -17.86 22.26
N ASN A 581 -12.51 -18.66 21.68
CA ASN A 581 -12.81 -20.01 22.16
C ASN A 581 -12.02 -21.13 21.48
N LEU A 582 -11.25 -20.85 20.41
CA LEU A 582 -10.42 -21.87 19.77
C LEU A 582 -9.36 -22.34 20.77
N SER A 583 -9.33 -23.66 21.00
CA SER A 583 -8.42 -24.28 21.97
C SER A 583 -7.13 -24.82 21.34
N SER A 584 -7.22 -25.23 20.08
CA SER A 584 -6.13 -25.72 19.24
C SER A 584 -6.47 -25.54 17.76
N LEU A 585 -5.45 -25.52 16.90
CA LEU A 585 -5.62 -25.50 15.46
C LEU A 585 -4.50 -26.31 14.79
N ASP A 586 -4.88 -27.12 13.80
CA ASP A 586 -3.94 -27.88 12.97
C ASP A 586 -3.81 -27.22 11.58
N LEU A 587 -2.60 -26.77 11.25
CA LEU A 587 -2.29 -26.09 9.98
C LEU A 587 -1.35 -26.93 9.10
N SER A 588 -1.20 -28.24 9.39
CA SER A 588 -0.24 -29.10 8.70
C SER A 588 -0.37 -29.11 7.17
N ASN A 589 -1.56 -28.83 6.64
CA ASN A 589 -1.85 -28.84 5.20
C ASN A 589 -1.69 -27.47 4.53
N PHE A 590 -1.35 -26.42 5.28
CA PHE A 590 -1.17 -25.09 4.73
C PHE A 590 0.17 -25.01 3.98
N ASN A 591 0.08 -24.62 2.71
CA ASN A 591 1.22 -24.15 1.92
C ASN A 591 1.20 -22.62 1.91
N THR A 592 2.16 -21.99 2.60
CA THR A 592 2.24 -20.52 2.70
C THR A 592 3.41 -19.93 1.89
N ALA A 593 3.97 -20.68 0.92
CA ALA A 593 5.15 -20.25 0.17
C ALA A 593 4.97 -18.96 -0.66
N ASN A 594 3.73 -18.51 -0.85
CA ASN A 594 3.37 -17.28 -1.55
C ASN A 594 2.85 -16.16 -0.63
N VAL A 595 2.71 -16.43 0.67
CA VAL A 595 2.19 -15.45 1.64
C VAL A 595 3.27 -14.42 1.98
N THR A 596 2.90 -13.14 1.93
CA THR A 596 3.80 -12.02 2.26
C THR A 596 3.45 -11.31 3.57
N ASP A 597 2.19 -11.39 4.00
CA ASP A 597 1.69 -10.76 5.24
C ASP A 597 1.00 -11.81 6.13
N MET A 598 1.56 -12.00 7.34
CA MET A 598 1.04 -12.89 8.38
C MET A 598 0.66 -12.12 9.65
N SER A 599 0.46 -10.80 9.54
CA SER A 599 0.14 -9.95 10.69
C SER A 599 -1.18 -10.38 11.35
N GLY A 600 -1.14 -10.49 12.68
CA GLY A 600 -2.32 -10.71 13.51
C GLY A 600 -3.08 -12.03 13.31
N ILE A 601 -2.54 -13.05 12.63
CA ILE A 601 -3.28 -14.28 12.29
C ILE A 601 -3.99 -14.89 13.50
N PHE A 602 -3.34 -14.97 14.67
CA PHE A 602 -3.93 -15.55 15.90
C PHE A 602 -4.17 -14.52 17.00
N ARG A 603 -4.19 -13.23 16.68
CA ARG A 603 -4.31 -12.16 17.69
C ARG A 603 -5.59 -12.34 18.52
N TYR A 604 -5.50 -12.24 19.84
CA TYR A 604 -6.57 -12.44 20.84
C TYR A 604 -7.27 -13.81 20.79
N CYS A 605 -6.59 -14.87 20.32
CA CYS A 605 -7.05 -16.25 20.48
C CYS A 605 -6.82 -16.77 21.91
N ASN A 606 -7.56 -16.20 22.87
CA ASN A 606 -7.26 -16.30 24.30
C ASN A 606 -7.18 -17.74 24.86
N LYS A 607 -7.97 -18.69 24.34
CA LYS A 607 -7.97 -20.09 24.81
C LYS A 607 -7.00 -21.01 24.07
N LEU A 608 -6.31 -20.49 23.05
CA LEU A 608 -5.41 -21.28 22.23
C LEU A 608 -4.23 -21.77 23.09
N SER A 609 -4.11 -23.09 23.21
CA SER A 609 -3.12 -23.75 24.07
C SER A 609 -2.10 -24.58 23.29
N SER A 610 -2.41 -24.89 22.03
CA SER A 610 -1.53 -25.65 21.12
C SER A 610 -1.73 -25.18 19.68
N LEU A 611 -0.62 -25.05 18.95
CA LEU A 611 -0.56 -24.70 17.53
C LEU A 611 0.47 -25.59 16.82
N LYS A 612 0.11 -26.18 15.68
CA LYS A 612 1.06 -26.89 14.81
C LYS A 612 1.46 -25.98 13.66
N LEU A 613 2.71 -25.51 13.67
CA LEU A 613 3.22 -24.49 12.72
C LEU A 613 4.27 -25.03 11.73
N SER A 614 4.64 -26.30 11.81
CA SER A 614 5.78 -26.88 11.09
C SER A 614 5.67 -26.86 9.55
N SER A 615 4.46 -26.69 9.01
CA SER A 615 4.17 -26.58 7.58
C SER A 615 4.33 -25.17 7.03
N LEU A 616 4.36 -24.14 7.88
CA LEU A 616 4.38 -22.75 7.43
C LEU A 616 5.74 -22.40 6.84
N ASN A 617 5.74 -22.03 5.55
CA ASN A 617 6.87 -21.43 4.87
C ASN A 617 6.77 -19.91 4.99
N THR A 618 7.74 -19.28 5.67
CA THR A 618 7.75 -17.83 5.91
C THR A 618 8.81 -17.08 5.10
N THR A 619 9.48 -17.73 4.12
CA THR A 619 10.62 -17.17 3.37
C THR A 619 10.31 -15.91 2.54
N LYS A 620 9.02 -15.60 2.31
CA LYS A 620 8.55 -14.38 1.63
C LYS A 620 7.84 -13.39 2.54
N VAL A 621 7.65 -13.73 3.81
CA VAL A 621 6.88 -12.90 4.76
C VAL A 621 7.70 -11.67 5.13
N THR A 622 7.08 -10.50 5.06
CA THR A 622 7.69 -9.21 5.44
C THR A 622 7.09 -8.63 6.71
N ASP A 623 5.84 -8.96 7.05
CA ASP A 623 5.16 -8.49 8.27
C ASP A 623 4.67 -9.67 9.11
N MET A 624 5.16 -9.75 10.35
CA MET A 624 4.76 -10.73 11.38
C MET A 624 4.21 -10.04 12.64
N SER A 625 3.84 -8.76 12.53
CA SER A 625 3.34 -7.99 13.67
C SER A 625 2.09 -8.65 14.28
N ARG A 626 2.04 -8.65 15.60
CA ARG A 626 0.90 -9.13 16.40
C ARG A 626 0.48 -10.59 16.16
N MET A 627 1.30 -11.41 15.49
CA MET A 627 0.91 -12.75 15.03
C MET A 627 0.33 -13.64 16.15
N PHE A 628 0.91 -13.59 17.35
CA PHE A 628 0.46 -14.34 18.54
C PHE A 628 -0.02 -13.44 19.69
N SER A 629 -0.22 -12.14 19.44
CA SER A 629 -0.62 -11.15 20.46
C SER A 629 -1.89 -11.59 21.19
N GLY A 630 -1.89 -11.62 22.52
CA GLY A 630 -3.03 -12.02 23.36
C GLY A 630 -3.32 -13.52 23.39
N CYS A 631 -2.42 -14.39 22.93
CA CYS A 631 -2.56 -15.84 23.07
C CYS A 631 -2.19 -16.31 24.50
N HIS A 632 -2.96 -15.86 25.50
CA HIS A 632 -2.63 -15.99 26.93
C HIS A 632 -2.38 -17.44 27.41
N ARG A 633 -2.95 -18.45 26.74
CA ARG A 633 -2.86 -19.86 27.16
C ARG A 633 -1.78 -20.68 26.43
N LEU A 634 -1.08 -20.12 25.44
CA LEU A 634 0.04 -20.81 24.81
C LEU A 634 1.18 -20.97 25.82
N SER A 635 1.56 -22.21 26.12
CA SER A 635 2.67 -22.52 27.01
C SER A 635 4.00 -22.77 26.28
N SER A 636 3.91 -23.12 25.00
CA SER A 636 5.05 -23.43 24.12
C SER A 636 4.70 -23.14 22.66
N LEU A 637 5.70 -22.77 21.87
CA LEU A 637 5.60 -22.57 20.42
C LEU A 637 6.82 -23.19 19.74
N ASP A 638 6.60 -24.02 18.73
CA ASP A 638 7.67 -24.49 17.84
C ASP A 638 7.79 -23.53 16.65
N LEU A 639 8.88 -22.76 16.63
CA LEU A 639 9.21 -21.79 15.59
C LEU A 639 10.43 -22.23 14.75
N SER A 640 10.85 -23.49 14.84
CA SER A 640 12.08 -23.99 14.22
C SER A 640 12.12 -23.90 12.68
N LYS A 641 10.96 -23.72 12.03
CA LYS A 641 10.83 -23.57 10.58
C LYS A 641 10.62 -22.13 10.11
N PHE A 642 10.56 -21.17 11.02
CA PHE A 642 10.40 -19.77 10.66
C PHE A 642 11.72 -19.23 10.09
N ASN A 643 11.66 -18.72 8.87
CA ASN A 643 12.66 -17.84 8.28
C ASN A 643 12.16 -16.39 8.39
N THR A 644 12.92 -15.52 9.04
CA THR A 644 12.58 -14.11 9.23
C THR A 644 13.50 -13.14 8.48
N GLU A 645 14.35 -13.63 7.57
CA GLU A 645 15.36 -12.83 6.86
C GLU A 645 14.78 -11.59 6.16
N LYS A 646 13.55 -11.68 5.64
CA LYS A 646 12.86 -10.58 4.94
C LYS A 646 11.89 -9.78 5.82
N VAL A 647 11.72 -10.17 7.08
CA VAL A 647 10.76 -9.52 7.98
C VAL A 647 11.28 -8.13 8.35
N THR A 648 10.42 -7.13 8.20
CA THR A 648 10.70 -5.74 8.57
C THR A 648 9.91 -5.29 9.80
N ASN A 649 8.80 -5.97 10.14
CA ASN A 649 7.92 -5.63 11.24
C ASN A 649 7.63 -6.85 12.15
N MET A 650 7.99 -6.73 13.43
CA MET A 650 7.74 -7.70 14.51
C MET A 650 7.03 -7.06 15.71
N GLU A 651 6.40 -5.89 15.53
CA GLU A 651 5.64 -5.18 16.57
C GLU A 651 4.64 -6.13 17.25
N GLU A 652 4.65 -6.18 18.59
CA GLU A 652 3.69 -6.94 19.40
C GLU A 652 3.60 -8.46 19.08
N MET A 653 4.59 -9.07 18.39
CA MET A 653 4.49 -10.45 17.90
C MET A 653 4.04 -11.47 18.96
N PHE A 654 4.56 -11.35 20.20
CA PHE A 654 4.21 -12.19 21.35
C PHE A 654 3.54 -11.40 22.49
N TYR A 655 3.00 -10.21 22.23
CA TYR A 655 2.36 -9.35 23.24
C TYR A 655 1.37 -10.13 24.11
N SER A 656 1.49 -10.05 25.43
CA SER A 656 0.64 -10.71 26.43
C SER A 656 0.50 -12.23 26.26
N CYS A 657 1.52 -12.93 25.77
CA CYS A 657 1.63 -14.40 25.83
C CYS A 657 2.01 -14.87 27.24
N GLN A 658 1.13 -14.65 28.21
CA GLN A 658 1.42 -14.75 29.65
C GLN A 658 1.84 -16.15 30.14
N ASN A 659 1.44 -17.24 29.47
CA ASN A 659 1.81 -18.60 29.86
C ASN A 659 3.07 -19.13 29.15
N LEU A 660 3.63 -18.38 28.20
CA LEU A 660 4.81 -18.83 27.46
C LEU A 660 6.01 -18.78 28.40
N SER A 661 6.53 -19.95 28.78
CA SER A 661 7.61 -20.08 29.76
C SER A 661 9.01 -20.10 29.13
N SER A 662 9.08 -20.50 27.86
CA SER A 662 10.31 -20.53 27.06
C SER A 662 9.97 -20.27 25.58
N LEU A 663 10.93 -19.71 24.84
CA LEU A 663 10.81 -19.49 23.41
C LEU A 663 12.17 -19.70 22.75
N ASP A 664 12.22 -20.58 21.75
CA ASP A 664 13.41 -20.78 20.92
C ASP A 664 13.32 -19.85 19.69
N LEU A 665 14.25 -18.89 19.63
CA LEU A 665 14.35 -17.88 18.56
C LEU A 665 15.64 -18.02 17.75
N SER A 666 16.35 -19.14 17.88
CA SER A 666 17.67 -19.35 17.25
C SER A 666 17.68 -19.23 15.72
N ASN A 667 16.54 -19.48 15.06
CA ASN A 667 16.40 -19.36 13.60
C ASN A 667 16.01 -17.94 13.13
N PHE A 668 15.79 -16.98 14.03
CA PHE A 668 15.40 -15.63 13.65
C PHE A 668 16.61 -14.86 13.10
N ASN A 669 16.45 -14.28 11.92
CA ASN A 669 17.33 -13.25 11.39
C ASN A 669 16.60 -11.91 11.46
N THR A 670 17.12 -10.96 12.21
CA THR A 670 16.49 -9.65 12.44
C THR A 670 17.18 -8.49 11.74
N ALA A 671 18.18 -8.74 10.88
CA ALA A 671 19.02 -7.70 10.26
C ALA A 671 18.23 -6.70 9.37
N ASN A 672 17.00 -7.04 8.97
CA ASN A 672 16.10 -6.19 8.19
C ASN A 672 14.93 -5.62 9.00
N VAL A 673 14.80 -5.97 10.28
CA VAL A 673 13.70 -5.51 11.13
C VAL A 673 13.87 -4.03 11.48
N VAL A 674 12.78 -3.29 11.36
CA VAL A 674 12.67 -1.85 11.65
C VAL A 674 11.83 -1.62 12.91
N ASP A 675 10.81 -2.44 13.15
CA ASP A 675 9.91 -2.30 14.30
C ASP A 675 9.86 -3.60 15.15
N MET A 676 10.19 -3.45 16.44
CA MET A 676 10.11 -4.48 17.49
C MET A 676 9.39 -3.96 18.74
N ALA A 677 8.61 -2.89 18.62
CA ALA A 677 7.91 -2.31 19.77
C ALA A 677 6.99 -3.37 20.42
N HIS A 678 7.00 -3.44 21.74
CA HIS A 678 6.16 -4.34 22.53
C HIS A 678 6.27 -5.84 22.20
N MET A 679 7.33 -6.31 21.51
CA MET A 679 7.42 -7.68 20.99
C MET A 679 7.14 -8.77 22.03
N PHE A 680 7.64 -8.62 23.26
CA PHE A 680 7.45 -9.54 24.39
C PHE A 680 6.69 -8.90 25.56
N TYR A 681 6.00 -7.78 25.34
CA TYR A 681 5.29 -7.05 26.41
C TYR A 681 4.36 -8.00 27.19
N ASN A 682 4.43 -8.01 28.52
CA ASN A 682 3.59 -8.82 29.41
C ASN A 682 3.67 -10.34 29.13
N CYS A 683 4.80 -10.83 28.63
CA CYS A 683 5.13 -12.27 28.63
C CYS A 683 5.60 -12.71 30.03
N SER A 684 4.69 -12.66 31.00
CA SER A 684 5.02 -12.73 32.43
C SER A 684 5.56 -14.08 32.93
N ALA A 685 5.47 -15.16 32.15
CA ALA A 685 6.07 -16.47 32.48
C ALA A 685 7.46 -16.72 31.87
N LEU A 686 7.95 -15.88 30.94
CA LEU A 686 9.27 -16.06 30.34
C LEU A 686 10.36 -15.82 31.40
N THR A 687 11.17 -16.84 31.68
CA THR A 687 12.28 -16.74 32.65
C THR A 687 13.58 -16.31 32.01
N SER A 688 13.81 -16.68 30.75
CA SER A 688 14.99 -16.31 29.99
C SER A 688 14.67 -16.17 28.51
N LEU A 689 15.41 -15.29 27.82
CA LEU A 689 15.37 -15.15 26.37
C LEU A 689 16.78 -15.19 25.80
N ASP A 690 16.96 -15.93 24.71
CA ASP A 690 18.20 -15.92 23.94
C ASP A 690 18.00 -15.12 22.65
N LEU A 691 18.60 -13.93 22.60
CA LEU A 691 18.59 -13.00 21.49
C LEU A 691 20.00 -12.82 20.91
N SER A 692 20.91 -13.78 21.16
CA SER A 692 22.31 -13.69 20.72
C SER A 692 22.48 -13.62 19.19
N ASN A 693 21.48 -14.09 18.44
CA ASN A 693 21.39 -14.01 16.99
C ASN A 693 20.70 -12.73 16.46
N PHE A 694 20.19 -11.85 17.34
CA PHE A 694 19.48 -10.65 16.90
C PHE A 694 20.48 -9.56 16.49
N ASN A 695 20.46 -9.19 15.20
CA ASN A 695 21.05 -7.95 14.71
C ASN A 695 19.97 -6.87 14.69
N THR A 696 20.17 -5.78 15.44
CA THR A 696 19.19 -4.70 15.59
C THR A 696 19.66 -3.36 14.99
N GLU A 697 20.66 -3.39 14.10
CA GLU A 697 21.28 -2.18 13.53
C GLU A 697 20.28 -1.28 12.75
N LYS A 698 19.19 -1.87 12.23
CA LYS A 698 18.15 -1.14 11.49
C LYS A 698 16.91 -0.79 12.31
N VAL A 699 16.80 -1.27 13.55
CA VAL A 699 15.60 -1.08 14.37
C VAL A 699 15.44 0.38 14.78
N ARG A 700 14.24 0.92 14.57
CA ARG A 700 13.82 2.29 14.91
C ARG A 700 12.86 2.33 16.10
N TYR A 701 12.01 1.31 16.26
CA TYR A 701 11.00 1.24 17.31
C TYR A 701 11.23 0.02 18.18
N MET A 702 11.45 0.24 19.48
CA MET A 702 11.76 -0.80 20.48
C MET A 702 11.20 -0.45 21.86
N ASN A 703 10.23 0.47 21.93
CA ASN A 703 9.58 0.86 23.18
C ASN A 703 8.88 -0.35 23.82
N SER A 704 9.02 -0.46 25.14
CA SER A 704 8.36 -1.47 25.97
C SER A 704 8.52 -2.93 25.51
N MET A 705 9.61 -3.25 24.79
CA MET A 705 9.84 -4.57 24.19
C MET A 705 9.72 -5.73 25.20
N PHE A 706 10.23 -5.56 26.42
CA PHE A 706 10.18 -6.55 27.50
C PHE A 706 9.29 -6.11 28.68
N SER A 707 8.58 -4.98 28.58
CA SER A 707 7.85 -4.44 29.72
C SER A 707 6.89 -5.47 30.30
N ASP A 708 6.79 -5.55 31.63
CA ASP A 708 5.98 -6.50 32.39
C ASP A 708 6.34 -7.99 32.18
N CYS A 709 7.51 -8.31 31.63
CA CYS A 709 8.12 -9.65 31.70
C CYS A 709 8.65 -9.95 33.11
N SER A 710 7.74 -10.02 34.08
CA SER A 710 8.09 -10.03 35.50
C SER A 710 8.87 -11.27 35.98
N ALA A 711 8.82 -12.40 35.26
CA ALA A 711 9.62 -13.59 35.56
C ALA A 711 11.03 -13.58 34.94
N LEU A 712 11.34 -12.63 34.06
CA LEU A 712 12.57 -12.63 33.27
C LEU A 712 13.79 -12.36 34.17
N THR A 713 14.70 -13.33 34.28
CA THR A 713 15.94 -13.22 35.06
C THR A 713 17.16 -12.94 34.20
N THR A 714 17.12 -13.35 32.92
CA THR A 714 18.28 -13.27 32.03
C THR A 714 17.86 -13.07 30.58
N ILE A 715 18.52 -12.14 29.90
CA ILE A 715 18.39 -11.94 28.46
C ILE A 715 19.80 -12.09 27.89
N TYR A 716 19.99 -13.07 27.01
CA TYR A 716 21.26 -13.26 26.31
C TYR A 716 21.27 -12.43 25.04
N ALA A 717 22.37 -11.74 24.77
CA ALA A 717 22.57 -10.97 23.55
C ALA A 717 24.04 -10.99 23.12
N SER A 718 24.30 -10.63 21.87
CA SER A 718 25.65 -10.38 21.33
C SER A 718 25.87 -8.88 21.08
N ASP A 719 27.07 -8.52 20.62
CA ASP A 719 27.39 -7.14 20.24
C ASP A 719 26.57 -6.63 19.04
N GLU A 720 25.88 -7.51 18.31
CA GLU A 720 25.00 -7.18 17.19
C GLU A 720 23.65 -6.60 17.64
N PHE A 721 23.28 -6.79 18.92
CA PHE A 721 22.12 -6.13 19.52
C PHE A 721 22.50 -4.69 19.90
N VAL A 722 22.38 -3.79 18.93
CA VAL A 722 22.67 -2.37 19.10
C VAL A 722 21.40 -1.53 19.13
N THR A 723 21.36 -0.53 20.00
CA THR A 723 20.23 0.41 20.08
C THR A 723 20.54 1.78 19.48
N THR A 724 21.64 1.95 18.75
CA THR A 724 22.14 3.26 18.29
C THR A 724 21.17 3.99 17.36
N ARG A 725 20.43 3.25 16.52
CA ARG A 725 19.46 3.79 15.56
C ARG A 725 18.03 3.89 16.06
N VAL A 726 17.73 3.38 17.25
CA VAL A 726 16.38 3.40 17.83
C VAL A 726 15.94 4.87 18.05
N GLU A 727 14.71 5.19 17.71
CA GLU A 727 14.11 6.52 17.88
C GLU A 727 13.16 6.49 19.08
N PHE A 728 12.37 5.41 19.20
CA PHE A 728 11.41 5.20 20.27
C PHE A 728 11.79 3.94 21.06
N GLY A 729 12.31 4.14 22.27
CA GLY A 729 12.82 3.05 23.12
C GLY A 729 12.57 3.28 24.61
N SER A 730 11.48 3.98 24.95
CA SER A 730 11.07 4.19 26.34
C SER A 730 10.52 2.90 26.96
N ASP A 731 10.63 2.78 28.28
CA ASP A 731 9.99 1.75 29.11
C ASP A 731 10.26 0.30 28.69
N MET A 732 11.35 0.05 27.94
CA MET A 732 11.75 -1.25 27.41
C MET A 732 11.75 -2.36 28.46
N PHE A 733 12.24 -2.06 29.66
CA PHE A 733 12.38 -3.00 30.77
C PHE A 733 11.42 -2.75 31.93
N SER A 734 10.46 -1.83 31.80
CA SER A 734 9.54 -1.49 32.89
C SER A 734 8.88 -2.74 33.46
N GLY A 735 8.88 -2.92 34.79
CA GLY A 735 8.27 -4.11 35.41
C GLY A 735 9.08 -5.41 35.35
N CYS A 736 10.27 -5.43 34.73
CA CYS A 736 11.18 -6.60 34.69
C CYS A 736 11.97 -6.78 36.01
N LYS A 737 11.26 -6.88 37.13
CA LYS A 737 11.81 -6.77 38.49
C LYS A 737 12.85 -7.85 38.87
N ASN A 738 12.90 -8.96 38.14
CA ASN A 738 13.81 -10.08 38.39
C ASN A 738 15.10 -10.02 37.56
N LEU A 739 15.26 -9.05 36.66
CA LEU A 739 16.52 -8.84 35.95
C LEU A 739 17.61 -8.40 36.93
N LYS A 740 18.81 -8.95 36.78
CA LYS A 740 19.96 -8.61 37.62
C LYS A 740 20.29 -7.12 37.49
N GLY A 741 20.24 -6.40 38.60
CA GLY A 741 20.55 -4.96 38.65
C GLY A 741 19.40 -4.03 38.24
N TYR A 742 18.18 -4.57 38.06
CA TYR A 742 16.99 -3.79 37.71
C TYR A 742 16.75 -2.60 38.65
N SER A 743 16.30 -1.48 38.07
CA SER A 743 15.81 -0.30 38.78
C SER A 743 14.70 0.38 37.98
N ASP A 744 13.65 0.87 38.66
CA ASP A 744 12.56 1.63 38.02
C ASP A 744 13.02 2.94 37.36
N SER A 745 14.22 3.43 37.71
CA SER A 745 14.86 4.59 37.04
C SER A 745 15.65 4.23 35.78
N LYS A 746 15.80 2.94 35.48
CA LYS A 746 16.66 2.40 34.43
C LYS A 746 15.85 1.50 33.48
N THR A 747 14.82 2.04 32.86
CA THR A 747 13.85 1.24 32.08
C THR A 747 13.96 1.41 30.58
N ASP A 748 14.68 2.42 30.08
CA ASP A 748 14.78 2.70 28.65
C ASP A 748 15.81 1.81 27.93
N ARG A 749 15.87 1.94 26.60
CA ARG A 749 16.79 1.21 25.72
C ARG A 749 18.28 1.31 26.07
N LYS A 750 18.73 2.30 26.83
CA LYS A 750 20.17 2.48 27.11
C LYS A 750 20.75 1.31 27.91
N TYR A 751 19.89 0.62 28.67
CA TYR A 751 20.25 -0.53 29.48
C TYR A 751 20.17 -1.86 28.70
N ALA A 752 19.84 -1.84 27.41
CA ALA A 752 19.87 -3.00 26.52
C ALA A 752 21.28 -3.22 25.95
N ASN A 753 22.23 -3.55 26.82
CA ASN A 753 23.62 -3.82 26.46
C ASN A 753 24.24 -4.84 27.42
N CYS A 754 25.35 -5.45 27.00
CA CYS A 754 26.09 -6.46 27.77
C CYS A 754 27.18 -5.88 28.71
N GLY A 755 27.25 -4.56 28.82
CA GLY A 755 28.19 -3.85 29.68
C GLY A 755 27.81 -3.91 31.17
N THR A 756 28.64 -3.30 32.01
CA THR A 756 28.49 -3.37 33.49
C THR A 756 27.21 -2.71 34.03
N ASP A 757 26.59 -1.82 33.26
CA ASP A 757 25.37 -1.09 33.63
C ASP A 757 24.12 -1.54 32.86
N GLY A 758 24.26 -2.45 31.89
CA GLY A 758 23.16 -3.03 31.12
C GLY A 758 22.56 -4.30 31.74
N TYR A 759 21.43 -4.75 31.20
CA TYR A 759 20.69 -5.94 31.66
C TYR A 759 20.95 -7.20 30.84
N PHE A 760 21.65 -7.09 29.71
CA PHE A 760 21.95 -8.26 28.89
C PHE A 760 23.16 -9.00 29.40
N THR A 761 23.13 -10.32 29.21
CA THR A 761 24.25 -11.21 29.47
C THR A 761 24.84 -11.62 28.11
N PRO A 762 26.16 -11.54 27.91
CA PRO A 762 26.78 -12.11 26.72
C PRO A 762 26.38 -13.58 26.56
N GLY A 763 26.11 -14.01 25.32
CA GLY A 763 26.08 -15.42 25.01
C GLY A 763 27.43 -16.10 25.26
N CYS A 764 27.44 -17.42 25.20
CA CYS A 764 28.62 -18.24 25.39
C CYS A 764 29.03 -18.93 24.08
N ALA A 765 30.34 -18.91 23.84
CA ALA A 765 30.98 -19.64 22.75
C ALA A 765 31.36 -21.04 23.25
N TYR A 766 31.19 -22.05 22.42
CA TYR A 766 31.45 -23.44 22.77
C TYR A 766 31.79 -24.27 21.54
N ALA A 767 32.27 -25.49 21.76
CA ALA A 767 32.53 -26.46 20.69
C ALA A 767 31.81 -27.79 20.96
N GLU A 768 31.32 -28.42 19.90
CA GLU A 768 30.70 -29.74 19.92
C GLU A 768 31.51 -30.67 19.02
N PHE A 769 31.75 -31.91 19.47
CA PHE A 769 32.44 -32.92 18.67
C PHE A 769 31.48 -34.06 18.35
N ASP A 770 31.24 -34.29 17.06
CA ASP A 770 30.47 -35.42 16.55
C ASP A 770 31.04 -35.89 15.20
N ASN A 771 31.01 -37.19 14.93
CA ASN A 771 31.41 -37.76 13.63
C ASN A 771 32.76 -37.25 13.08
N ALA A 772 33.80 -37.19 13.93
CA ALA A 772 35.14 -36.67 13.60
C ALA A 772 35.17 -35.17 13.18
N THR A 773 34.10 -34.43 13.45
CA THR A 773 33.95 -33.01 13.17
C THR A 773 33.85 -32.22 14.47
N LEU A 774 34.68 -31.19 14.63
CA LEU A 774 34.60 -30.24 15.74
C LEU A 774 33.89 -28.97 15.25
N THR A 775 32.70 -28.68 15.78
CA THR A 775 31.88 -27.53 15.39
C THR A 775 31.87 -26.47 16.48
N PHE A 776 32.27 -25.24 16.15
CA PHE A 776 32.24 -24.08 17.03
C PHE A 776 30.93 -23.32 16.86
N ARG A 777 30.29 -22.95 17.97
CA ARG A 777 28.97 -22.30 18.01
C ARG A 777 28.89 -21.23 19.11
N TYR A 778 27.93 -20.32 18.98
CA TYR A 778 27.64 -19.29 19.98
C TYR A 778 26.14 -19.28 20.28
N LYS A 779 25.75 -19.32 21.55
CA LYS A 779 24.35 -19.13 21.98
C LYS A 779 24.27 -18.68 23.43
N GLY A 780 23.09 -18.29 23.91
CA GLY A 780 22.88 -17.83 25.28
C GLY A 780 23.38 -18.81 26.35
N VAL A 781 23.04 -20.09 26.21
CA VAL A 781 23.45 -21.15 27.18
C VAL A 781 24.11 -22.31 26.46
N LYS A 782 25.32 -22.69 26.88
CA LYS A 782 26.06 -23.82 26.32
C LYS A 782 25.29 -25.14 26.56
N PRO A 783 25.17 -26.06 25.58
CA PRO A 783 24.58 -27.36 25.85
C PRO A 783 25.48 -28.19 26.79
N ALA A 784 24.87 -29.08 27.58
CA ALA A 784 25.57 -29.75 28.68
C ALA A 784 26.79 -30.60 28.25
N GLU A 785 26.75 -31.20 27.06
CA GLU A 785 27.81 -32.05 26.52
C GLU A 785 28.86 -31.28 25.69
N ALA A 786 28.65 -29.99 25.46
CA ALA A 786 29.61 -29.18 24.71
C ALA A 786 30.83 -28.78 25.55
N TYR A 787 31.95 -28.64 24.85
CA TYR A 787 33.21 -28.19 25.40
C TYR A 787 33.23 -26.67 25.55
N ASP A 788 33.73 -26.20 26.69
CA ASP A 788 34.12 -24.81 26.84
C ASP A 788 35.36 -24.53 25.96
N LEU A 789 35.44 -23.30 25.46
CA LEU A 789 36.69 -22.81 24.90
C LEU A 789 37.71 -22.65 26.04
N ASN A 790 39.00 -22.83 25.75
CA ASN A 790 40.03 -22.46 26.72
C ASN A 790 40.08 -20.95 26.92
N VAL A 791 40.41 -20.58 28.15
CA VAL A 791 40.78 -19.22 28.54
C VAL A 791 42.27 -19.21 28.84
N GLU A 792 42.93 -18.13 28.43
CA GLU A 792 44.38 -17.99 28.53
C GLU A 792 45.10 -19.18 27.86
N SER A 793 46.13 -19.72 28.48
CA SER A 793 47.03 -20.72 27.88
C SER A 793 46.67 -22.16 28.25
N ASN A 794 45.44 -22.39 28.73
CA ASN A 794 44.98 -23.72 29.11
C ASN A 794 44.68 -24.58 27.88
N ASN A 795 44.69 -25.91 28.04
CA ASN A 795 44.25 -26.83 26.99
C ASN A 795 42.76 -26.65 26.69
N PRO A 796 42.32 -26.77 25.43
CA PRO A 796 40.90 -26.70 25.08
C PRO A 796 40.12 -27.91 25.63
N GLY A 797 38.81 -27.73 25.84
CA GLY A 797 37.96 -28.78 26.42
C GLY A 797 37.91 -30.09 25.62
N TRP A 798 38.23 -30.05 24.32
CA TRP A 798 38.29 -31.21 23.42
C TRP A 798 39.67 -31.85 23.29
N GLU A 799 40.58 -31.63 24.26
CA GLU A 799 41.95 -32.18 24.26
C GLU A 799 41.99 -33.68 23.92
N ALA A 800 41.11 -34.45 24.57
CA ALA A 800 41.03 -35.91 24.38
C ALA A 800 40.60 -36.34 22.96
N GLN A 801 40.04 -35.44 22.15
CA GLN A 801 39.52 -35.72 20.81
C GLN A 801 40.47 -35.33 19.68
N LYS A 802 41.59 -34.65 19.95
CA LYS A 802 42.52 -34.14 18.92
C LYS A 802 42.95 -35.20 17.89
N GLY A 803 43.23 -36.43 18.36
CA GLY A 803 43.57 -37.56 17.49
C GLY A 803 42.42 -38.10 16.62
N ASN A 804 41.19 -37.64 16.82
CA ASN A 804 39.99 -38.06 16.10
C ASN A 804 39.43 -36.97 15.17
N ILE A 805 39.91 -35.72 15.27
CA ILE A 805 39.39 -34.59 14.48
C ILE A 805 39.93 -34.68 13.04
N LYS A 806 39.01 -34.70 12.07
CA LYS A 806 39.30 -34.64 10.63
C LYS A 806 38.79 -33.38 9.95
N LYS A 807 37.76 -32.77 10.54
CA LYS A 807 37.09 -31.57 10.05
C LYS A 807 36.82 -30.59 11.20
N VAL A 808 36.96 -29.29 10.93
CA VAL A 808 36.54 -28.21 11.82
C VAL A 808 35.49 -27.37 11.11
N VAL A 809 34.43 -26.97 11.82
CA VAL A 809 33.38 -26.09 11.31
C VAL A 809 33.19 -24.92 12.27
N PHE A 810 33.27 -23.71 11.77
CA PHE A 810 32.84 -22.51 12.49
C PHE A 810 31.46 -22.10 11.99
N ASP A 811 30.43 -22.43 12.78
CA ASP A 811 29.05 -22.08 12.46
C ASP A 811 28.89 -20.55 12.37
N ALA A 812 27.95 -20.08 11.54
CA ALA A 812 27.69 -18.64 11.37
C ALA A 812 27.40 -17.92 12.70
N SER A 813 26.79 -18.61 13.68
CA SER A 813 26.60 -18.07 15.03
C SER A 813 27.91 -17.69 15.72
N PHE A 814 29.01 -18.39 15.43
CA PHE A 814 30.30 -18.18 16.06
C PHE A 814 30.95 -16.83 15.70
N ALA A 815 30.46 -16.13 14.67
CA ALA A 815 30.87 -14.76 14.35
C ALA A 815 30.67 -13.78 15.51
N ASN A 816 29.80 -14.11 16.48
CA ASN A 816 29.56 -13.35 17.70
C ASN A 816 30.52 -13.69 18.85
N ALA A 817 31.30 -14.76 18.73
CA ALA A 817 32.32 -15.10 19.71
C ALA A 817 33.48 -14.10 19.65
N ARG A 818 34.09 -13.85 20.82
CA ARG A 818 35.26 -12.98 20.98
C ARG A 818 36.31 -13.68 21.85
N PRO A 819 36.90 -14.81 21.38
CA PRO A 819 37.91 -15.51 22.14
C PRO A 819 39.10 -14.60 22.46
N THR A 820 39.67 -14.78 23.64
CA THR A 820 40.90 -14.08 24.07
C THR A 820 42.16 -14.92 23.84
N SER A 821 41.99 -16.22 23.59
CA SER A 821 43.05 -17.16 23.28
C SER A 821 42.55 -18.20 22.28
N CYS A 822 43.40 -18.52 21.30
CA CYS A 822 43.24 -19.68 20.42
C CYS A 822 44.31 -20.74 20.69
N CYS A 823 44.99 -20.63 21.84
CA CYS A 823 46.09 -21.49 22.22
C CYS A 823 45.66 -22.96 22.14
N TRP A 824 46.47 -23.81 21.49
CA TRP A 824 46.25 -25.26 21.39
C TRP A 824 44.94 -25.73 20.72
N TRP A 825 44.13 -24.86 20.09
CA TRP A 825 42.81 -25.23 19.55
C TRP A 825 42.84 -26.43 18.61
N PHE A 826 43.80 -26.47 17.66
CA PHE A 826 43.98 -27.56 16.71
C PHE A 826 45.33 -28.25 16.84
N GLY A 827 46.07 -27.97 17.91
CA GLY A 827 47.33 -28.63 18.18
C GLY A 827 47.16 -30.15 18.29
N ASN A 828 48.04 -30.91 17.64
CA ASN A 828 48.00 -32.37 17.52
C ASN A 828 46.76 -32.96 16.82
N CYS A 829 46.02 -32.16 16.05
CA CYS A 829 44.98 -32.66 15.15
C CYS A 829 45.60 -33.30 13.89
N PHE A 830 46.31 -34.43 14.07
CA PHE A 830 47.15 -35.06 13.04
C PHE A 830 46.41 -35.40 11.73
N TYR A 831 45.09 -35.61 11.80
CA TYR A 831 44.23 -36.00 10.68
C TYR A 831 43.32 -34.89 10.15
N LEU A 832 43.47 -33.64 10.64
CA LEU A 832 42.68 -32.50 10.17
C LEU A 832 43.01 -32.18 8.71
N THR A 833 42.01 -32.28 7.83
CA THR A 833 42.15 -31.99 6.40
C THR A 833 41.30 -30.83 5.92
N GLU A 834 40.24 -30.48 6.65
CA GLU A 834 39.21 -29.54 6.21
C GLU A 834 38.81 -28.59 7.34
N ILE A 835 38.72 -27.29 7.03
CA ILE A 835 38.19 -26.26 7.92
C ILE A 835 37.17 -25.45 7.13
N GLU A 836 35.93 -25.40 7.60
CA GLU A 836 34.83 -24.65 6.99
C GLU A 836 34.41 -23.47 7.89
N GLY A 837 34.04 -22.35 7.27
CA GLY A 837 33.48 -21.20 7.97
C GLY A 837 34.49 -20.40 8.79
N ILE A 838 35.80 -20.56 8.56
CA ILE A 838 36.86 -19.90 9.37
C ILE A 838 36.75 -18.36 9.36
N GLU A 839 36.06 -17.77 8.39
CA GLU A 839 35.66 -16.36 8.36
C GLU A 839 34.78 -15.94 9.55
N ASN A 840 34.08 -16.88 10.19
CA ASN A 840 33.29 -16.66 11.40
C ASN A 840 34.16 -16.65 12.68
N LEU A 841 35.46 -16.94 12.59
CA LEU A 841 36.37 -16.82 13.74
C LEU A 841 36.86 -15.36 13.86
N ASN A 842 36.28 -14.62 14.80
CA ASN A 842 36.75 -13.27 15.11
C ASN A 842 37.93 -13.29 16.09
N THR A 843 39.14 -13.00 15.61
CA THR A 843 40.37 -13.00 16.43
C THR A 843 40.75 -11.64 17.01
N GLN A 844 39.90 -10.61 16.92
CA GLN A 844 40.30 -9.23 17.28
C GLN A 844 40.76 -9.04 18.73
N ASN A 845 40.27 -9.90 19.64
CA ASN A 845 40.61 -9.87 21.07
C ASN A 845 41.63 -10.95 21.46
N VAL A 846 42.11 -11.77 20.52
CA VAL A 846 43.04 -12.85 20.81
C VAL A 846 44.42 -12.28 21.10
N THR A 847 44.99 -12.67 22.24
CA THR A 847 46.35 -12.30 22.65
C THR A 847 47.34 -13.46 22.57
N ASP A 848 46.86 -14.71 22.56
CA ASP A 848 47.67 -15.93 22.57
C ASP A 848 47.23 -16.87 21.45
N MET A 849 48.12 -17.12 20.48
CA MET A 849 47.91 -18.03 19.33
C MET A 849 48.88 -19.22 19.35
N ARG A 850 49.51 -19.50 20.50
CA ARG A 850 50.48 -20.60 20.60
C ARG A 850 49.88 -21.94 20.22
N ASP A 851 50.66 -22.75 19.53
CA ASP A 851 50.28 -24.13 19.19
C ASP A 851 48.95 -24.27 18.44
N MET A 852 48.39 -23.19 17.88
CA MET A 852 47.02 -23.20 17.36
C MET A 852 46.81 -24.28 16.30
N PHE A 853 47.79 -24.49 15.41
CA PHE A 853 47.80 -25.52 14.37
C PHE A 853 49.00 -26.47 14.49
N THR A 854 49.62 -26.59 15.67
CA THR A 854 50.79 -27.47 15.84
C THR A 854 50.45 -28.91 15.43
N CYS A 855 51.37 -29.55 14.70
CA CYS A 855 51.29 -30.92 14.21
C CYS A 855 50.03 -31.26 13.38
N CYS A 856 49.44 -30.30 12.66
CA CYS A 856 48.37 -30.57 11.69
C CYS A 856 48.92 -31.21 10.40
N TYR A 857 49.45 -32.45 10.48
CA TYR A 857 50.19 -33.14 9.41
C TYR A 857 49.38 -33.34 8.12
N ALA A 858 48.06 -33.43 8.22
CA ALA A 858 47.19 -33.71 7.09
C ALA A 858 46.69 -32.46 6.35
N LEU A 859 46.86 -31.26 6.93
CA LEU A 859 46.28 -30.02 6.40
C LEU A 859 47.03 -29.53 5.16
N THR A 860 46.34 -29.44 4.03
CA THR A 860 46.93 -29.04 2.73
C THR A 860 46.75 -27.56 2.39
N SER A 861 45.75 -26.93 3.00
CA SER A 861 45.43 -25.51 2.81
C SER A 861 44.85 -24.93 4.09
N LEU A 862 45.14 -23.67 4.34
CA LEU A 862 44.60 -22.91 5.46
C LEU A 862 44.42 -21.45 5.04
N ASP A 863 43.20 -20.94 5.18
CA ASP A 863 42.91 -19.53 4.93
C ASP A 863 42.85 -18.77 6.26
N VAL A 864 43.87 -17.94 6.52
CA VAL A 864 43.93 -17.06 7.70
C VAL A 864 43.74 -15.58 7.33
N SER A 865 43.18 -15.29 6.15
CA SER A 865 43.04 -13.92 5.67
C SER A 865 42.14 -13.05 6.56
N ASN A 866 41.16 -13.63 7.26
CA ASN A 866 40.27 -12.89 8.18
C ASN A 866 40.84 -12.70 9.59
N PHE A 867 42.05 -13.19 9.88
CA PHE A 867 42.62 -13.07 11.22
C PHE A 867 43.10 -11.64 11.45
N ASN A 868 42.53 -10.99 12.46
CA ASN A 868 43.07 -9.77 13.05
C ASN A 868 44.04 -10.16 14.17
N THR A 869 45.35 -9.98 13.93
CA THR A 869 46.40 -10.35 14.90
C THR A 869 47.01 -9.17 15.64
N GLN A 870 46.45 -7.95 15.52
CA GLN A 870 47.05 -6.73 16.06
C GLN A 870 47.29 -6.76 17.58
N ASN A 871 46.55 -7.60 18.31
CA ASN A 871 46.62 -7.74 19.77
C ASN A 871 47.37 -9.00 20.21
N VAL A 872 47.83 -9.83 19.27
CA VAL A 872 48.54 -11.09 19.58
C VAL A 872 49.93 -10.76 20.12
N GLU A 873 50.29 -11.37 21.25
CA GLU A 873 51.59 -11.21 21.89
C GLU A 873 52.47 -12.47 21.74
N ASP A 874 51.88 -13.64 21.49
CA ASP A 874 52.59 -14.92 21.39
C ASP A 874 52.08 -15.79 20.22
N MET A 875 53.00 -16.21 19.34
CA MET A 875 52.77 -17.08 18.18
C MET A 875 53.69 -18.32 18.19
N THR A 876 54.25 -18.69 19.33
CA THR A 876 55.10 -19.88 19.48
C THR A 876 54.42 -21.12 18.90
N ASP A 877 55.15 -21.88 18.07
CA ASP A 877 54.68 -23.14 17.48
C ASP A 877 53.35 -23.08 16.69
N MET A 878 52.87 -21.88 16.31
CA MET A 878 51.53 -21.70 15.75
C MET A 878 51.24 -22.63 14.57
N PHE A 879 52.21 -22.87 13.69
CA PHE A 879 52.10 -23.78 12.55
C PHE A 879 53.11 -24.93 12.59
N LEU A 880 53.71 -25.21 13.75
CA LEU A 880 54.77 -26.22 13.91
C LEU A 880 54.36 -27.54 13.25
N SER A 881 55.21 -28.08 12.39
CA SER A 881 55.06 -29.35 11.69
C SER A 881 53.77 -29.47 10.86
N CYS A 882 53.25 -28.39 10.26
CA CYS A 882 52.22 -28.49 9.22
C CYS A 882 52.79 -29.03 7.88
N ARG A 883 53.17 -30.33 7.86
CA ARG A 883 53.97 -30.99 6.81
C ARG A 883 53.35 -31.09 5.41
N LYS A 884 52.10 -30.65 5.23
CA LYS A 884 51.42 -30.66 3.92
C LYS A 884 51.00 -29.28 3.42
N LEU A 885 51.16 -28.23 4.25
CA LEU A 885 50.94 -26.87 3.78
C LEU A 885 52.05 -26.50 2.81
N SER A 886 51.67 -26.12 1.58
CA SER A 886 52.63 -25.64 0.58
C SER A 886 52.68 -24.12 0.47
N LEU A 887 51.66 -23.43 0.96
CA LEU A 887 51.50 -21.98 0.88
C LEU A 887 50.73 -21.48 2.11
N LEU A 888 51.20 -20.39 2.70
CA LEU A 888 50.48 -19.62 3.73
C LEU A 888 50.42 -18.15 3.32
N ASP A 889 49.28 -17.52 3.53
CA ASP A 889 49.12 -16.08 3.32
C ASP A 889 48.89 -15.37 4.66
N LEU A 890 49.92 -14.68 5.13
CA LEU A 890 49.96 -13.89 6.35
C LEU A 890 49.96 -12.39 6.04
N SER A 891 49.61 -11.96 4.82
CA SER A 891 49.65 -10.54 4.44
C SER A 891 48.73 -9.65 5.29
N ASN A 892 47.70 -10.21 5.93
CA ASN A 892 46.83 -9.50 6.86
C ASN A 892 47.31 -9.51 8.32
N PHE A 893 48.36 -10.27 8.64
CA PHE A 893 48.88 -10.32 10.00
C PHE A 893 49.57 -9.00 10.34
N ASN A 894 49.14 -8.40 11.45
CA ASN A 894 49.86 -7.35 12.15
C ASN A 894 50.56 -7.97 13.34
N THR A 895 51.90 -7.97 13.34
CA THR A 895 52.72 -8.60 14.38
C THR A 895 53.48 -7.60 15.24
N GLU A 896 53.10 -6.31 15.22
CA GLU A 896 53.77 -5.23 15.95
C GLU A 896 53.89 -5.48 17.47
N ARG A 897 52.98 -6.26 18.05
CA ARG A 897 52.95 -6.59 19.48
C ARG A 897 53.47 -7.99 19.83
N VAL A 898 53.86 -8.78 18.83
CA VAL A 898 54.30 -10.17 19.05
C VAL A 898 55.70 -10.17 19.65
N LYS A 899 55.85 -10.88 20.77
CA LYS A 899 57.08 -11.01 21.56
C LYS A 899 57.79 -12.34 21.35
N ASN A 900 57.03 -13.41 21.06
CA ASN A 900 57.54 -14.75 20.83
C ASN A 900 57.02 -15.35 19.50
N MET A 901 57.95 -15.84 18.67
CA MET A 901 57.67 -16.52 17.40
C MET A 901 58.48 -17.83 17.27
N SER A 902 58.95 -18.39 18.39
CA SER A 902 59.81 -19.57 18.40
C SER A 902 59.16 -20.73 17.68
N SER A 903 59.93 -21.38 16.80
CA SER A 903 59.52 -22.57 16.05
C SER A 903 58.18 -22.46 15.28
N MET A 904 57.70 -21.23 15.01
CA MET A 904 56.37 -20.96 14.42
C MET A 904 56.09 -21.77 13.15
N PHE A 905 57.08 -21.99 12.27
CA PHE A 905 56.96 -22.79 11.06
C PHE A 905 57.81 -24.08 11.08
N SER A 906 58.51 -24.38 12.17
CA SER A 906 59.47 -25.48 12.22
C SER A 906 58.84 -26.81 11.78
N GLY A 907 59.52 -27.60 10.95
CA GLY A 907 59.03 -28.86 10.41
C GLY A 907 57.95 -28.75 9.32
N CYS A 908 57.63 -27.54 8.82
CA CYS A 908 56.76 -27.36 7.65
C CYS A 908 57.48 -27.71 6.34
N SER A 909 57.86 -28.97 6.18
CA SER A 909 58.77 -29.42 5.11
C SER A 909 58.28 -29.18 3.67
N THR A 910 56.98 -28.99 3.44
CA THR A 910 56.43 -28.73 2.09
C THR A 910 56.20 -27.25 1.78
N LEU A 911 56.36 -26.37 2.78
CA LEU A 911 56.01 -24.97 2.67
C LEU A 911 56.97 -24.29 1.69
N GLN A 912 56.42 -23.74 0.60
CA GLN A 912 57.19 -23.10 -0.46
C GLN A 912 57.11 -21.58 -0.42
N THR A 913 56.01 -21.03 0.07
CA THR A 913 55.74 -19.60 0.00
C THR A 913 54.96 -19.16 1.22
N ILE A 914 55.45 -18.11 1.87
CA ILE A 914 54.77 -17.39 2.95
C ILE A 914 54.58 -15.96 2.46
N PHE A 915 53.34 -15.58 2.20
CA PHE A 915 53.03 -14.19 1.88
C PHE A 915 52.98 -13.34 3.14
N ALA A 916 53.57 -12.16 3.08
CA ALA A 916 53.54 -11.17 4.15
C ALA A 916 53.33 -9.77 3.58
N SER A 917 53.02 -8.81 4.46
CA SER A 917 52.95 -7.39 4.14
C SER A 917 53.89 -6.60 5.05
N ASP A 918 53.91 -5.28 4.86
CA ASP A 918 54.69 -4.37 5.72
C ASP A 918 54.21 -4.37 7.18
N LYS A 919 53.05 -4.99 7.48
CA LYS A 919 52.51 -5.15 8.84
C LYS A 919 53.11 -6.35 9.59
N PHE A 920 53.78 -7.27 8.90
CA PHE A 920 54.50 -8.36 9.54
C PHE A 920 55.90 -7.86 9.91
N VAL A 921 56.05 -7.44 11.17
CA VAL A 921 57.30 -6.92 11.74
C VAL A 921 57.77 -7.79 12.91
N THR A 922 59.07 -7.82 13.15
CA THR A 922 59.68 -8.62 14.22
C THR A 922 60.47 -7.78 15.24
N ASN A 923 60.23 -6.46 15.27
CA ASN A 923 61.02 -5.51 16.06
C ASN A 923 60.95 -5.75 17.58
N GLU A 924 59.82 -6.26 18.08
CA GLU A 924 59.59 -6.54 19.51
C GLU A 924 59.83 -8.02 19.87
N VAL A 925 60.23 -8.85 18.91
CA VAL A 925 60.49 -10.28 19.12
C VAL A 925 61.86 -10.45 19.78
N PHE A 926 61.89 -11.09 20.95
CA PHE A 926 63.11 -11.43 21.68
C PHE A 926 63.37 -12.93 21.81
N ASP A 927 62.36 -13.76 21.49
CA ASP A 927 62.44 -15.22 21.50
C ASP A 927 61.82 -15.75 20.20
N GLY A 928 62.64 -16.27 19.31
CA GLY A 928 62.23 -16.68 17.96
C GLY A 928 63.14 -17.76 17.38
N ASP A 929 63.67 -18.60 18.25
CA ASP A 929 64.65 -19.64 17.90
C ASP A 929 63.99 -20.73 17.05
N GLY A 930 64.72 -21.20 16.04
CA GLY A 930 64.30 -22.31 15.18
C GLY A 930 63.01 -22.08 14.39
N MET A 931 62.56 -20.83 14.21
CA MET A 931 61.33 -20.46 13.51
C MET A 931 61.12 -21.19 12.16
N PHE A 932 62.19 -21.41 11.40
CA PHE A 932 62.19 -22.06 10.08
C PHE A 932 62.89 -23.42 10.06
N GLN A 933 63.20 -24.01 11.21
CA GLN A 933 63.93 -25.27 11.28
C GLN A 933 63.21 -26.38 10.49
N GLY A 934 63.85 -27.02 9.51
CA GLY A 934 63.24 -28.09 8.69
C GLY A 934 62.29 -27.61 7.58
N CYS A 935 62.26 -26.32 7.25
CA CYS A 935 61.48 -25.75 6.14
C CYS A 935 62.25 -25.77 4.80
N GLU A 936 62.63 -26.96 4.34
CA GLU A 936 63.60 -27.16 3.24
C GLU A 936 63.17 -26.63 1.86
N ASN A 937 61.89 -26.31 1.66
CA ASN A 937 61.35 -25.91 0.35
C ASN A 937 60.98 -24.42 0.24
N LEU A 938 61.24 -23.60 1.27
CA LEU A 938 60.90 -22.17 1.26
C LEU A 938 61.67 -21.41 0.17
N LYS A 939 60.94 -20.60 -0.60
CA LYS A 939 61.49 -19.71 -1.63
C LYS A 939 61.80 -18.34 -0.99
N GLY A 940 63.02 -17.84 -1.15
CA GLY A 940 63.43 -16.54 -0.61
C GLY A 940 64.79 -16.07 -1.13
N PHE A 941 65.24 -14.91 -0.65
CA PHE A 941 66.56 -14.34 -1.00
C PHE A 941 67.72 -15.22 -0.49
N ILE A 942 67.45 -16.06 0.52
CA ILE A 942 68.39 -17.02 1.11
C ILE A 942 67.89 -18.44 0.82
N ASP A 943 68.79 -19.30 0.35
CA ASP A 943 68.54 -20.74 0.19
C ASP A 943 68.73 -21.45 1.54
N TYR A 944 67.65 -22.02 2.06
CA TYR A 944 67.63 -22.70 3.36
C TYR A 944 68.55 -23.93 3.39
N ILE A 945 68.57 -24.72 2.30
CA ILE A 945 69.33 -25.98 2.21
C ILE A 945 70.83 -25.72 2.43
N SER A 946 71.31 -24.56 2.01
CA SER A 946 72.72 -24.18 2.12
C SER A 946 73.07 -23.37 3.38
N ASN A 947 72.10 -22.96 4.22
CA ASN A 947 72.32 -22.08 5.38
C ASN A 947 71.46 -22.45 6.60
N SER A 948 71.66 -23.65 7.16
CA SER A 948 70.88 -24.18 8.30
C SER A 948 70.92 -23.31 9.56
N ASP A 949 71.95 -22.49 9.75
CA ASP A 949 72.11 -21.62 10.93
C ASP A 949 71.29 -20.31 10.84
N LYS A 950 70.55 -20.12 9.75
CA LYS A 950 69.72 -18.94 9.46
C LYS A 950 68.23 -19.28 9.55
N ASP A 951 67.81 -19.80 10.69
CA ASP A 951 66.47 -20.36 10.88
C ASP A 951 65.62 -19.62 11.93
N ASN A 952 66.08 -18.49 12.45
CA ASN A 952 65.36 -17.69 13.44
C ASN A 952 64.49 -16.56 12.82
N TYR A 953 63.82 -15.80 13.69
CA TYR A 953 62.89 -14.72 13.33
C TYR A 953 63.48 -13.54 12.54
N GLU A 954 64.80 -13.34 12.54
CA GLU A 954 65.43 -12.25 11.75
C GLU A 954 65.19 -12.44 10.24
N TYR A 955 64.98 -13.69 9.82
CA TYR A 955 64.72 -14.07 8.43
C TYR A 955 63.22 -14.13 8.08
N ALA A 956 62.33 -13.72 8.99
CA ALA A 956 60.89 -13.58 8.75
C ALA A 956 60.56 -12.25 8.05
N ASN A 957 61.22 -11.99 6.91
CA ASN A 957 61.05 -10.80 6.10
C ASN A 957 61.24 -11.12 4.61
N TYR A 958 60.69 -10.29 3.73
CA TYR A 958 60.76 -10.54 2.27
C TYR A 958 61.93 -9.84 1.58
N LYS A 959 62.73 -9.02 2.28
CA LYS A 959 63.86 -8.29 1.70
C LYS A 959 65.12 -9.15 1.63
N THR A 960 65.43 -9.83 2.72
CA THR A 960 66.61 -10.67 2.88
C THR A 960 66.29 -12.06 3.43
N GLY A 961 65.03 -12.33 3.77
CA GLY A 961 64.60 -13.58 4.39
C GLY A 961 63.81 -14.51 3.46
N TYR A 962 62.95 -15.32 4.09
CA TYR A 962 62.17 -16.38 3.44
C TYR A 962 60.74 -15.99 3.08
N PHE A 963 60.30 -14.78 3.43
CA PHE A 963 58.96 -14.33 3.11
C PHE A 963 58.89 -13.77 1.69
N THR A 964 57.68 -13.67 1.19
CA THR A 964 57.38 -13.08 -0.11
C THR A 964 56.37 -11.97 0.08
N LYS A 965 56.63 -10.77 -0.43
CA LYS A 965 55.63 -9.69 -0.40
C LYS A 965 54.56 -9.98 -1.45
N LEU A 966 53.30 -9.90 -1.06
CA LEU A 966 52.19 -10.00 -2.00
C LEU A 966 52.09 -8.69 -2.80
N VAL A 967 52.50 -8.70 -4.07
CA VAL A 967 52.59 -7.49 -4.92
C VAL A 967 51.49 -7.38 -5.95
N GLY A 968 50.67 -8.42 -6.13
CA GLY A 968 49.53 -8.38 -7.03
C GLY A 968 48.86 -9.74 -7.22
N LYS A 969 47.93 -9.80 -8.18
CA LYS A 969 47.28 -11.03 -8.63
C LYS A 969 46.99 -11.02 -10.12
N ASN A 970 46.99 -12.20 -10.74
CA ASN A 970 46.51 -12.45 -12.09
C ASN A 970 45.35 -13.46 -12.00
N GLY A 971 44.11 -12.97 -12.11
CA GLY A 971 42.92 -13.70 -11.67
C GLY A 971 43.00 -14.00 -10.16
N GLU A 972 42.82 -15.27 -9.80
CA GLU A 972 42.96 -15.75 -8.41
C GLU A 972 44.40 -16.11 -8.02
N LYS A 973 45.33 -16.10 -8.99
CA LYS A 973 46.73 -16.47 -8.73
C LYS A 973 47.47 -15.29 -8.10
N LYS A 974 47.87 -15.46 -6.84
CA LYS A 974 48.69 -14.50 -6.08
C LYS A 974 50.09 -14.37 -6.70
N ILE A 975 50.59 -13.14 -6.78
CA ILE A 975 51.91 -12.81 -7.32
C ILE A 975 52.76 -12.28 -6.17
N GLY A 976 53.87 -12.96 -5.97
CA GLY A 976 54.82 -12.67 -4.91
C GLY A 976 56.14 -12.15 -5.43
N ALA A 977 56.74 -11.22 -4.72
CA ALA A 977 58.07 -10.71 -4.98
C ALA A 977 58.90 -10.61 -3.69
N ALA A 978 60.22 -10.74 -3.82
CA ALA A 978 61.16 -10.68 -2.70
C ALA A 978 62.42 -9.90 -3.11
N GLY A 979 63.26 -9.54 -2.13
CA GLY A 979 64.45 -8.71 -2.32
C GLY A 979 64.24 -7.24 -1.93
N GLU A 980 65.35 -6.53 -1.71
CA GLU A 980 65.36 -5.05 -1.53
C GLU A 980 64.72 -4.34 -2.72
N THR A 981 64.99 -4.83 -3.94
CA THR A 981 64.18 -4.54 -5.12
C THR A 981 63.21 -5.69 -5.30
N LEU A 982 61.92 -5.46 -5.01
CA LEU A 982 60.88 -6.49 -5.09
C LEU A 982 60.88 -7.12 -6.48
N THR A 983 61.37 -8.37 -6.56
CA THR A 983 61.52 -9.10 -7.81
C THR A 983 60.82 -10.44 -7.75
N THR A 984 60.10 -10.81 -8.81
CA THR A 984 59.53 -12.14 -9.02
C THR A 984 60.29 -12.90 -10.10
N GLU A 985 60.30 -14.24 -10.05
CA GLU A 985 61.02 -15.06 -11.02
C GLU A 985 60.35 -15.05 -12.40
N ASN A 986 59.03 -15.28 -12.44
CA ASN A 986 58.27 -15.34 -13.69
C ASN A 986 56.87 -14.75 -13.50
N LEU A 987 56.53 -13.76 -14.31
CA LEU A 987 55.18 -13.21 -14.43
C LEU A 987 54.54 -13.73 -15.72
N VAL A 988 53.57 -14.62 -15.60
CA VAL A 988 52.78 -15.09 -16.74
C VAL A 988 51.40 -14.45 -16.65
N LEU A 989 51.05 -13.64 -17.65
CA LEU A 989 49.75 -12.98 -17.78
C LEU A 989 48.86 -13.77 -18.74
N ASP A 990 47.74 -14.26 -18.22
CA ASP A 990 46.79 -15.06 -18.99
C ASP A 990 45.79 -14.16 -19.72
N ASP A 991 45.59 -14.38 -21.02
CA ASP A 991 44.58 -13.61 -21.77
C ASP A 991 43.19 -13.82 -21.18
N GLY A 992 42.53 -12.71 -20.80
CA GLY A 992 41.18 -12.76 -20.23
C GLY A 992 41.11 -12.84 -18.70
N LYS A 993 42.25 -12.89 -17.99
CA LYS A 993 42.30 -12.78 -16.52
C LYS A 993 42.66 -11.36 -16.09
N ASP A 994 41.98 -10.86 -15.07
CA ASP A 994 42.23 -9.53 -14.52
C ASP A 994 43.61 -9.51 -13.85
N PHE A 995 44.44 -8.55 -14.21
CA PHE A 995 45.69 -8.30 -13.50
C PHE A 995 45.53 -7.07 -12.60
N VAL A 996 45.89 -7.23 -11.33
CA VAL A 996 45.90 -6.14 -10.36
C VAL A 996 47.24 -6.18 -9.64
N ALA A 997 48.05 -5.16 -9.86
CA ALA A 997 49.23 -4.90 -9.04
C ALA A 997 48.84 -4.01 -7.85
N TYR A 998 49.37 -4.33 -6.67
CA TYR A 998 49.15 -3.56 -5.45
C TYR A 998 50.20 -2.46 -5.30
N GLU A 999 51.43 -2.74 -5.75
CA GLU A 999 52.56 -1.83 -5.83
C GLU A 999 53.45 -2.18 -7.04
N PRO A 1000 54.30 -1.25 -7.53
CA PRO A 1000 55.27 -1.55 -8.57
C PRO A 1000 56.30 -2.61 -8.11
N PHE A 1001 56.69 -3.51 -9.01
CA PHE A 1001 57.69 -4.55 -8.74
C PHE A 1001 58.46 -4.91 -10.02
N ALA A 1002 59.50 -5.71 -9.93
CA ALA A 1002 60.27 -6.22 -11.07
C ALA A 1002 60.01 -7.73 -11.30
N THR A 1003 60.23 -8.20 -12.51
CA THR A 1003 60.22 -9.63 -12.83
C THR A 1003 61.43 -10.01 -13.68
N LYS A 1004 62.02 -11.18 -13.43
CA LYS A 1004 63.12 -11.67 -14.27
C LYS A 1004 62.63 -12.06 -15.66
N ASN A 1005 61.44 -12.65 -15.76
CA ASN A 1005 60.79 -12.89 -17.04
C ASN A 1005 59.31 -12.51 -16.97
N ALA A 1006 58.80 -11.80 -17.97
CA ALA A 1006 57.37 -11.55 -18.14
C ALA A 1006 56.90 -12.16 -19.47
N PHE A 1007 55.74 -12.81 -19.45
CA PHE A 1007 55.15 -13.47 -20.62
C PHE A 1007 53.69 -13.08 -20.77
N TYR A 1008 53.29 -12.79 -22.00
CA TYR A 1008 51.90 -12.58 -22.37
C TYR A 1008 51.62 -13.20 -23.73
N ILE A 1009 50.59 -14.05 -23.80
CA ILE A 1009 50.19 -14.74 -25.02
C ILE A 1009 48.71 -14.47 -25.27
N ARG A 1010 48.38 -14.06 -26.50
CA ARG A 1010 47.01 -13.82 -26.95
C ARG A 1010 46.78 -14.43 -28.32
N VAL A 1011 45.76 -15.28 -28.43
CA VAL A 1011 45.26 -15.77 -29.72
C VAL A 1011 44.32 -14.73 -30.33
N ILE A 1012 44.56 -14.37 -31.60
CA ILE A 1012 43.76 -13.38 -32.33
C ILE A 1012 42.61 -14.10 -33.07
N PRO A 1013 41.36 -13.62 -32.96
CA PRO A 1013 40.23 -14.22 -33.66
C PRO A 1013 40.42 -14.25 -35.19
N GLU A 1014 39.98 -15.35 -35.82
CA GLU A 1014 40.07 -15.56 -37.26
C GLU A 1014 39.43 -14.38 -38.03
N GLY A 1015 40.14 -13.88 -39.05
CA GLY A 1015 39.69 -12.74 -39.87
C GLY A 1015 39.95 -11.35 -39.26
N SER A 1016 40.57 -11.25 -38.08
CA SER A 1016 41.04 -9.97 -37.51
C SER A 1016 42.56 -9.86 -37.63
N LYS A 1017 43.05 -8.74 -38.17
CA LYS A 1017 44.47 -8.37 -38.25
C LYS A 1017 44.85 -7.30 -37.23
N TRP A 1018 43.91 -6.51 -36.72
CA TRP A 1018 44.17 -5.42 -35.79
C TRP A 1018 43.66 -5.70 -34.38
N GLY A 1019 44.38 -5.18 -33.38
CA GLY A 1019 43.96 -5.22 -31.99
C GLY A 1019 44.55 -4.07 -31.19
N THR A 1020 44.07 -3.93 -29.96
CA THR A 1020 44.63 -3.04 -28.94
C THR A 1020 45.33 -3.86 -27.87
N LEU A 1021 46.34 -3.27 -27.24
CA LEU A 1021 47.11 -3.87 -26.17
C LEU A 1021 47.52 -2.81 -25.14
N CYS A 1022 47.50 -3.16 -23.87
CA CYS A 1022 48.11 -2.39 -22.79
C CYS A 1022 48.67 -3.38 -21.77
N LEU A 1023 49.99 -3.49 -21.67
CA LEU A 1023 50.66 -4.43 -20.77
C LEU A 1023 51.31 -3.69 -19.60
N PRO A 1024 51.41 -4.32 -18.42
CA PRO A 1024 52.00 -3.69 -17.25
C PRO A 1024 53.54 -3.70 -17.28
N PHE A 1025 54.15 -4.20 -18.35
CA PHE A 1025 55.59 -4.19 -18.60
C PHE A 1025 55.88 -3.63 -19.99
N ALA A 1026 57.13 -3.21 -20.20
CA ALA A 1026 57.57 -2.61 -21.46
C ALA A 1026 57.67 -3.65 -22.59
N ILE A 1027 57.44 -3.22 -23.83
CA ILE A 1027 57.50 -4.07 -25.03
C ILE A 1027 58.71 -3.64 -25.85
N ASP A 1028 59.68 -4.55 -26.04
CA ASP A 1028 60.81 -4.34 -26.94
C ASP A 1028 60.43 -4.74 -28.37
N GLN A 1029 60.13 -3.75 -29.19
CA GLN A 1029 59.70 -3.97 -30.57
C GLN A 1029 60.77 -4.63 -31.45
N SER A 1030 62.05 -4.58 -31.07
CA SER A 1030 63.12 -5.24 -31.85
C SER A 1030 63.04 -6.77 -31.79
N GLN A 1031 62.39 -7.30 -30.75
CA GLN A 1031 62.21 -8.74 -30.54
C GLN A 1031 60.90 -9.27 -31.12
N GLU A 1032 59.99 -8.38 -31.56
CA GLU A 1032 58.65 -8.73 -32.02
C GLU A 1032 58.63 -8.80 -33.55
N THR A 1033 58.44 -10.01 -34.10
CA THR A 1033 58.50 -10.25 -35.57
C THR A 1033 57.14 -10.55 -36.17
N GLU A 1034 56.14 -10.80 -35.33
CA GLU A 1034 54.81 -11.30 -35.68
C GLU A 1034 53.81 -10.17 -35.89
N CYS A 1035 54.09 -8.95 -35.41
CA CYS A 1035 53.21 -7.80 -35.52
C CYS A 1035 53.96 -6.46 -35.58
N LYS A 1036 53.22 -5.38 -35.84
CA LYS A 1036 53.71 -4.00 -35.75
C LYS A 1036 52.83 -3.18 -34.81
N PHE A 1037 53.45 -2.31 -34.02
CA PHE A 1037 52.74 -1.46 -33.06
C PHE A 1037 52.57 -0.02 -33.57
N TYR A 1038 51.48 0.60 -33.15
CA TYR A 1038 51.06 1.92 -33.58
C TYR A 1038 50.51 2.73 -32.41
N ARG A 1039 50.77 4.04 -32.44
CA ARG A 1039 50.14 5.04 -31.57
C ARG A 1039 49.05 5.78 -32.32
N LEU A 1040 48.04 6.20 -31.59
CA LEU A 1040 46.96 7.04 -32.10
C LEU A 1040 47.45 8.49 -32.16
N THR A 1041 47.39 9.12 -33.33
CA THR A 1041 47.83 10.51 -33.53
C THR A 1041 46.70 11.50 -33.79
N GLY A 1042 45.50 11.01 -34.11
CA GLY A 1042 44.34 11.86 -34.39
C GLY A 1042 43.20 11.12 -35.09
N ILE A 1043 42.14 11.87 -35.39
CA ILE A 1043 41.01 11.41 -36.20
C ILE A 1043 40.88 12.32 -37.42
N ASP A 1044 40.87 11.74 -38.62
CA ASP A 1044 40.51 12.45 -39.85
C ASP A 1044 38.98 12.47 -39.94
N ASN A 1045 38.40 13.59 -39.51
CA ASN A 1045 36.95 13.81 -39.44
C ASN A 1045 36.27 13.76 -40.81
N ASP A 1046 36.98 14.09 -41.89
CA ASP A 1046 36.40 14.12 -43.25
C ASP A 1046 36.36 12.73 -43.89
N LYS A 1047 37.22 11.80 -43.43
CA LYS A 1047 37.36 10.44 -43.98
C LYS A 1047 36.85 9.33 -43.06
N GLU A 1048 36.27 9.68 -41.91
CA GLU A 1048 35.79 8.72 -40.90
C GLU A 1048 36.85 7.69 -40.51
N CYS A 1049 38.09 8.13 -40.30
CA CYS A 1049 39.20 7.22 -39.99
C CYS A 1049 40.14 7.75 -38.90
N ILE A 1050 40.78 6.83 -38.19
CA ILE A 1050 41.83 7.17 -37.22
C ILE A 1050 43.19 7.24 -37.91
N THR A 1051 44.02 8.21 -37.54
CA THR A 1051 45.41 8.30 -38.02
C THR A 1051 46.33 7.63 -37.02
N LEU A 1052 47.22 6.80 -37.55
CA LEU A 1052 48.18 6.04 -36.77
C LEU A 1052 49.60 6.42 -37.17
N GLU A 1053 50.47 6.51 -36.18
CA GLU A 1053 51.91 6.57 -36.36
C GLU A 1053 52.52 5.25 -35.91
N SER A 1054 53.43 4.69 -36.72
CA SER A 1054 54.18 3.51 -36.32
C SER A 1054 55.03 3.87 -35.11
N CYS A 1055 55.02 3.03 -34.07
CA CYS A 1055 56.08 3.10 -33.08
C CYS A 1055 57.39 2.72 -33.82
N GLU A 1056 58.29 3.66 -34.07
CA GLU A 1056 59.60 3.34 -34.70
C GLU A 1056 60.45 2.45 -33.76
N GLU A 1057 61.53 1.84 -34.28
CA GLU A 1057 62.40 0.90 -33.55
C GLU A 1057 62.79 1.44 -32.16
N GLY A 1058 62.31 0.80 -31.10
CA GLY A 1058 62.50 1.22 -29.71
C GLY A 1058 61.53 0.56 -28.73
N GLU A 1059 61.79 0.74 -27.44
CA GLU A 1059 61.00 0.18 -26.33
C GLU A 1059 59.69 0.99 -26.12
N ILE A 1060 58.55 0.30 -26.07
CA ILE A 1060 57.26 0.87 -25.68
C ILE A 1060 57.18 0.80 -24.14
N PRO A 1061 57.07 1.93 -23.41
CA PRO A 1061 57.08 1.90 -21.95
C PRO A 1061 55.92 1.11 -21.35
N ALA A 1062 56.16 0.50 -20.19
CA ALA A 1062 55.16 -0.22 -19.42
C ALA A 1062 53.90 0.62 -19.16
N GLY A 1063 52.73 0.00 -19.28
CA GLY A 1063 51.43 0.64 -19.10
C GLY A 1063 50.97 1.50 -20.29
N THR A 1064 51.77 1.63 -21.35
CA THR A 1064 51.39 2.44 -22.52
C THR A 1064 50.37 1.68 -23.38
N PRO A 1065 49.15 2.21 -23.60
CA PRO A 1065 48.21 1.59 -24.51
C PRO A 1065 48.64 1.82 -25.97
N VAL A 1066 48.54 0.77 -26.79
CA VAL A 1066 48.92 0.78 -28.21
C VAL A 1066 47.93 0.00 -29.06
N LEU A 1067 47.92 0.29 -30.36
CA LEU A 1067 47.33 -0.58 -31.36
C LEU A 1067 48.43 -1.49 -31.92
N PHE A 1068 48.07 -2.69 -32.33
CA PHE A 1068 48.96 -3.58 -33.06
C PHE A 1068 48.27 -4.15 -34.29
N LYS A 1069 49.08 -4.50 -35.28
CA LYS A 1069 48.65 -5.19 -36.50
C LYS A 1069 49.48 -6.45 -36.71
N MET A 1070 48.83 -7.60 -36.83
CA MET A 1070 49.49 -8.87 -37.14
C MET A 1070 50.03 -8.87 -38.58
N ASN A 1071 51.19 -9.52 -38.76
CA ASN A 1071 51.76 -9.81 -40.07
C ASN A 1071 50.95 -10.89 -40.80
N GLU A 1072 51.15 -11.01 -42.13
CA GLU A 1072 50.39 -11.98 -42.92
C GLU A 1072 50.70 -13.42 -42.49
N ASN A 1073 49.64 -14.20 -42.21
CA ASN A 1073 49.66 -15.59 -41.73
C ASN A 1073 49.98 -15.81 -40.24
N GLU A 1074 50.15 -14.76 -39.44
CA GLU A 1074 50.29 -14.86 -37.98
C GLU A 1074 48.93 -14.72 -37.27
N GLN A 1075 48.65 -15.56 -36.28
CA GLN A 1075 47.39 -15.56 -35.51
C GLN A 1075 47.58 -15.52 -33.98
N THR A 1076 48.82 -15.55 -33.50
CA THR A 1076 49.13 -15.50 -32.05
C THR A 1076 50.09 -14.35 -31.79
N LEU A 1077 49.73 -13.49 -30.84
CA LEU A 1077 50.63 -12.49 -30.27
C LEU A 1077 51.33 -13.11 -29.06
N ASN A 1078 52.67 -13.14 -29.07
CA ASN A 1078 53.49 -13.71 -28.01
C ASN A 1078 54.59 -12.72 -27.62
N ILE A 1079 54.43 -12.08 -26.47
CA ILE A 1079 55.37 -11.08 -25.97
C ILE A 1079 56.10 -11.66 -24.77
N SER A 1080 57.43 -11.63 -24.82
CA SER A 1080 58.29 -12.05 -23.71
C SER A 1080 59.41 -11.04 -23.47
N VAL A 1081 59.59 -10.64 -22.21
CA VAL A 1081 60.63 -9.67 -21.83
C VAL A 1081 61.40 -10.16 -20.61
N GLN A 1082 62.71 -9.91 -20.60
CA GLN A 1082 63.58 -10.20 -19.46
C GLN A 1082 63.82 -8.94 -18.62
N ASN A 1083 63.96 -9.11 -17.31
CA ASN A 1083 64.27 -8.04 -16.34
C ASN A 1083 63.32 -6.83 -16.44
N ALA A 1084 62.02 -7.09 -16.45
CA ALA A 1084 61.01 -6.06 -16.67
C ALA A 1084 60.52 -5.41 -15.37
N GLY A 1085 60.38 -4.08 -15.38
CA GLY A 1085 59.62 -3.35 -14.38
C GLY A 1085 58.12 -3.44 -14.64
N ILE A 1086 57.34 -3.67 -13.59
CA ILE A 1086 55.88 -3.83 -13.61
C ILE A 1086 55.25 -2.58 -12.99
N VAL A 1087 54.41 -1.91 -13.77
CA VAL A 1087 53.66 -0.73 -13.29
C VAL A 1087 52.33 -1.14 -12.66
N LYS A 1088 51.88 -0.35 -11.69
CA LYS A 1088 50.65 -0.59 -10.94
C LYS A 1088 49.39 -0.35 -11.79
N GLU A 1089 49.42 0.73 -12.57
CA GLU A 1089 48.29 1.22 -13.36
C GLU A 1089 48.76 1.53 -14.78
N PRO A 1090 47.87 1.46 -15.78
CA PRO A 1090 48.14 1.96 -17.12
C PRO A 1090 48.56 3.43 -17.10
N VAL A 1091 49.40 3.83 -18.04
CA VAL A 1091 49.70 5.24 -18.26
C VAL A 1091 48.41 5.91 -18.73
N ALA A 1092 47.96 6.95 -18.01
CA ALA A 1092 46.84 7.77 -18.44
C ALA A 1092 47.14 8.26 -19.87
N GLY A 1093 46.23 7.97 -20.81
CA GLY A 1093 46.40 8.33 -22.23
C GLY A 1093 46.92 9.75 -22.33
N THR A 1094 47.99 9.95 -23.10
CA THR A 1094 48.78 11.19 -23.18
C THR A 1094 47.89 12.44 -23.15
N ASN A 1095 47.74 13.06 -21.97
CA ASN A 1095 47.39 14.46 -21.89
C ASN A 1095 48.56 15.20 -22.53
N VAL A 1096 48.35 15.77 -23.72
CA VAL A 1096 49.08 16.98 -24.08
C VAL A 1096 48.72 17.96 -22.96
N THR A 1097 49.66 18.23 -22.07
CA THR A 1097 49.58 19.34 -21.11
C THR A 1097 49.04 20.56 -21.82
N GLU A 1098 47.90 21.09 -21.34
CA GLU A 1098 47.19 22.30 -21.81
C GLU A 1098 47.34 22.61 -23.30
N PRO A 1099 46.37 22.24 -24.16
CA PRO A 1099 46.41 22.66 -25.55
C PRO A 1099 46.19 24.16 -25.64
N GLU A 1100 47.19 24.89 -26.11
CA GLU A 1100 46.92 26.09 -26.91
C GLU A 1100 46.01 25.64 -28.07
N VAL A 1101 44.96 26.41 -28.31
CA VAL A 1101 43.64 26.06 -28.87
C VAL A 1101 43.61 25.47 -30.30
N GLU A 1102 44.75 25.07 -30.89
CA GLU A 1102 44.80 24.57 -32.27
C GLU A 1102 45.54 23.23 -32.49
N THR A 1103 45.93 22.47 -31.45
CA THR A 1103 46.65 21.17 -31.64
C THR A 1103 46.31 20.00 -30.69
N ALA A 1104 45.22 20.03 -29.94
CA ALA A 1104 44.81 18.90 -29.10
C ALA A 1104 44.40 17.67 -29.94
N SER A 1105 44.83 16.45 -29.57
CA SER A 1105 44.32 15.22 -30.20
C SER A 1105 42.87 14.96 -29.76
N ASP A 1106 41.96 14.82 -30.72
CA ASP A 1106 40.51 14.73 -30.52
C ASP A 1106 40.01 13.54 -29.66
N VAL A 1107 40.86 12.56 -29.37
CA VAL A 1107 40.53 11.31 -28.64
C VAL A 1107 41.74 10.73 -27.91
N ASN A 1108 41.50 10.00 -26.81
CA ASN A 1108 42.54 9.33 -26.03
C ASN A 1108 42.43 7.81 -26.11
N LEU A 1109 43.55 7.12 -26.36
CA LEU A 1109 43.63 5.68 -26.20
C LEU A 1109 43.87 5.36 -24.72
N VAL A 1110 42.91 4.69 -24.09
CA VAL A 1110 42.89 4.37 -22.66
C VAL A 1110 43.13 2.89 -22.46
N GLY A 1111 44.18 2.53 -21.73
CA GLY A 1111 44.54 1.16 -21.42
C GLY A 1111 43.86 0.63 -20.16
N SER A 1112 43.71 -0.70 -20.08
CA SER A 1112 43.24 -1.38 -18.87
C SER A 1112 43.92 -2.74 -18.67
N PHE A 1113 44.31 -3.02 -17.43
CA PHE A 1113 44.80 -4.32 -16.99
C PHE A 1113 43.68 -5.27 -16.54
N THR A 1114 42.46 -4.77 -16.38
CA THR A 1114 41.28 -5.54 -15.97
C THR A 1114 40.17 -5.43 -17.01
N LYS A 1115 39.16 -6.28 -16.90
CA LYS A 1115 37.96 -6.24 -17.72
C LYS A 1115 37.17 -4.96 -17.43
N ILE A 1116 36.68 -4.31 -18.48
CA ILE A 1116 35.81 -3.13 -18.38
C ILE A 1116 34.53 -3.39 -19.18
N GLY A 1117 33.37 -2.98 -18.65
CA GLY A 1117 32.06 -3.17 -19.28
C GLY A 1117 31.48 -4.59 -19.16
N GLY A 1118 30.38 -4.86 -19.87
CA GLY A 1118 29.57 -6.09 -19.80
C GLY A 1118 28.18 -5.85 -19.20
N LYS A 1119 27.50 -6.91 -18.72
CA LYS A 1119 26.10 -6.89 -18.24
C LYS A 1119 25.79 -5.82 -17.17
N ASP A 1120 26.80 -5.37 -16.43
CA ASP A 1120 26.66 -4.39 -15.36
C ASP A 1120 27.01 -2.94 -15.80
N ASN A 1121 27.40 -2.74 -17.07
CA ASN A 1121 27.73 -1.45 -17.71
C ASN A 1121 28.69 -0.51 -16.94
N LYS A 1122 29.56 -1.04 -16.08
CA LYS A 1122 30.55 -0.23 -15.34
C LYS A 1122 31.84 -0.05 -16.13
N GLY A 1123 32.22 1.21 -16.38
CA GLY A 1123 33.56 1.63 -16.80
C GLY A 1123 33.78 1.93 -18.29
N LEU A 1124 32.86 1.53 -19.19
CA LEU A 1124 32.83 2.02 -20.59
C LEU A 1124 31.69 3.01 -20.75
N ASP A 1125 31.96 4.17 -21.33
CA ASP A 1125 30.94 5.12 -21.74
C ASP A 1125 30.26 4.67 -23.04
N LYS A 1126 28.99 5.03 -23.23
CA LYS A 1126 28.23 4.77 -24.47
C LYS A 1126 28.96 5.31 -25.71
N ASN A 1127 29.77 6.35 -25.56
CA ASN A 1127 30.49 7.03 -26.62
C ASN A 1127 31.90 6.48 -26.88
N ASP A 1128 32.37 5.51 -26.07
CA ASP A 1128 33.68 4.90 -26.26
C ASP A 1128 33.73 4.06 -27.53
N TYR A 1129 34.93 3.93 -28.13
CA TYR A 1129 35.15 3.05 -29.26
C TYR A 1129 36.05 1.87 -28.90
N ILE A 1130 35.63 0.66 -29.32
CA ILE A 1130 36.37 -0.59 -29.16
C ILE A 1130 36.71 -1.19 -30.52
N ILE A 1131 37.80 -1.95 -30.61
CA ILE A 1131 38.21 -2.58 -31.87
C ILE A 1131 37.60 -3.98 -32.03
N GLY A 1132 37.02 -4.24 -33.21
CA GLY A 1132 36.51 -5.56 -33.60
C GLY A 1132 36.43 -5.70 -35.11
N LYS A 1133 36.83 -6.85 -35.66
CA LYS A 1133 36.88 -7.10 -37.12
C LYS A 1133 37.59 -5.98 -37.89
N ASP A 1134 38.78 -5.58 -37.41
CA ASP A 1134 39.65 -4.56 -38.01
C ASP A 1134 39.10 -3.14 -38.10
N LYS A 1135 38.08 -2.83 -37.28
CA LYS A 1135 37.43 -1.53 -37.28
C LYS A 1135 37.03 -1.11 -35.86
N PHE A 1136 36.87 0.19 -35.66
CA PHE A 1136 36.46 0.76 -34.37
C PHE A 1136 34.94 0.92 -34.33
N TRP A 1137 34.33 0.26 -33.37
CA TRP A 1137 32.89 0.29 -33.11
C TRP A 1137 32.62 1.13 -31.88
N ARG A 1138 31.66 2.05 -31.98
CA ARG A 1138 31.16 2.76 -30.82
C ARG A 1138 30.32 1.83 -29.95
N VAL A 1139 30.49 1.91 -28.64
CA VAL A 1139 29.82 1.05 -27.66
C VAL A 1139 28.30 1.11 -27.81
N PHE A 1140 27.73 2.31 -27.96
CA PHE A 1140 26.29 2.52 -28.15
C PHE A 1140 25.71 1.76 -29.34
N ASP A 1141 26.48 1.60 -30.43
CA ASP A 1141 26.00 0.95 -31.66
C ASP A 1141 26.07 -0.58 -31.60
N LEU A 1142 26.66 -1.13 -30.53
CA LEU A 1142 26.83 -2.57 -30.31
C LEU A 1142 25.95 -3.13 -29.19
N ASP A 1143 25.24 -2.29 -28.42
CA ASP A 1143 24.46 -2.74 -27.27
C ASP A 1143 23.15 -3.41 -27.72
N ASP A 1144 23.12 -4.75 -27.67
CA ASP A 1144 21.94 -5.59 -27.96
C ASP A 1144 21.10 -5.90 -26.69
N GLY A 1145 21.38 -5.21 -25.57
CA GLY A 1145 20.78 -5.48 -24.26
C GLY A 1145 21.54 -6.51 -23.42
N LYS A 1146 22.68 -7.03 -23.89
CA LYS A 1146 23.58 -7.93 -23.13
C LYS A 1146 24.82 -7.22 -22.56
N GLY A 1147 25.03 -5.95 -22.89
CA GLY A 1147 26.16 -5.13 -22.45
C GLY A 1147 27.45 -5.40 -23.25
N VAL A 1148 28.19 -4.33 -23.57
CA VAL A 1148 29.45 -4.37 -24.34
C VAL A 1148 30.64 -4.24 -23.39
N GLY A 1149 31.71 -4.99 -23.62
CA GLY A 1149 32.89 -4.96 -22.75
C GLY A 1149 34.19 -5.35 -23.44
N ILE A 1150 35.31 -4.88 -22.89
CA ILE A 1150 36.67 -5.25 -23.31
C ILE A 1150 37.30 -6.20 -22.29
N LYS A 1151 38.09 -7.14 -22.79
CA LYS A 1151 38.90 -8.05 -21.96
C LYS A 1151 40.05 -7.30 -21.27
N PRO A 1152 40.66 -7.89 -20.22
CA PRO A 1152 41.93 -7.43 -19.65
C PRO A 1152 43.04 -7.24 -20.67
N MET A 1153 44.03 -6.40 -20.37
CA MET A 1153 45.20 -6.11 -21.24
C MET A 1153 44.79 -5.55 -22.60
N ARG A 1154 43.75 -4.70 -22.62
CA ARG A 1154 43.23 -4.05 -23.83
C ARG A 1154 43.24 -2.54 -23.65
N ALA A 1155 42.97 -1.85 -24.75
CA ALA A 1155 42.71 -0.43 -24.73
C ALA A 1155 41.42 -0.13 -25.51
N TYR A 1156 40.83 1.01 -25.22
CA TYR A 1156 39.68 1.56 -25.93
C TYR A 1156 39.93 3.04 -26.20
N ILE A 1157 39.15 3.65 -27.09
CA ILE A 1157 39.26 5.07 -27.38
C ILE A 1157 38.15 5.79 -26.62
N HIS A 1158 38.53 6.71 -25.75
CA HIS A 1158 37.62 7.63 -25.08
C HIS A 1158 37.64 8.99 -25.78
N PRO A 1159 36.50 9.48 -26.30
CA PRO A 1159 36.43 10.82 -26.86
C PRO A 1159 36.65 11.88 -25.79
N ALA A 1160 37.45 12.91 -26.09
CA ALA A 1160 37.70 14.00 -25.14
C ALA A 1160 36.42 14.79 -24.80
N TYR A 1161 35.44 14.80 -25.73
CA TYR A 1161 34.14 15.44 -25.55
C TYR A 1161 33.02 14.63 -26.23
N GLU A 1162 31.80 14.68 -25.67
CA GLU A 1162 30.64 13.92 -26.18
C GLU A 1162 30.28 14.27 -27.64
N TYR A 1163 30.50 15.51 -28.10
CA TYR A 1163 30.19 15.92 -29.48
C TYR A 1163 31.16 15.37 -30.53
N LEU A 1164 32.32 14.85 -30.10
CA LEU A 1164 33.27 14.15 -30.95
C LEU A 1164 32.89 12.67 -31.12
N ALA A 1165 31.97 12.16 -30.30
CA ALA A 1165 31.38 10.85 -30.48
C ALA A 1165 30.33 10.88 -31.59
N ARG A 1166 30.59 10.19 -32.71
CA ARG A 1166 29.71 10.16 -33.88
C ARG A 1166 29.13 8.77 -34.12
N ALA A 1167 28.01 8.72 -34.83
CA ALA A 1167 27.30 7.47 -35.16
C ALA A 1167 27.99 6.59 -36.21
N ALA A 1168 29.07 7.07 -36.83
CA ALA A 1168 29.80 6.34 -37.84
C ALA A 1168 30.89 5.44 -37.21
N MET A 1169 31.06 4.26 -37.80
CA MET A 1169 32.16 3.34 -37.52
C MET A 1169 33.47 3.94 -38.05
N LEU A 1170 34.49 4.06 -37.19
CA LEU A 1170 35.79 4.56 -37.62
C LEU A 1170 36.62 3.44 -38.27
N SER A 1171 37.14 3.71 -39.46
CA SER A 1171 38.09 2.84 -40.14
C SER A 1171 39.54 3.19 -39.75
N ILE A 1172 40.49 2.27 -39.96
CA ILE A 1172 41.91 2.55 -39.69
C ILE A 1172 42.53 3.22 -40.93
N GLY A 1173 42.84 4.51 -40.83
CA GLY A 1173 43.45 5.31 -41.88
C GLY A 1173 44.97 5.11 -41.93
N LYS A 1174 45.53 4.95 -43.13
CA LYS A 1174 46.99 4.88 -43.32
C LYS A 1174 47.58 6.29 -43.23
N GLY A 1175 48.25 6.61 -42.12
CA GLY A 1175 49.24 7.69 -42.07
C GLY A 1175 50.47 7.34 -42.89
N ASP A 1176 51.04 8.32 -43.58
CA ASP A 1176 52.05 8.16 -44.62
C ASP A 1176 53.32 7.41 -44.17
N GLY A 1177 53.29 6.10 -44.43
CA GLY A 1177 54.45 5.23 -44.54
C GLY A 1177 54.37 4.26 -45.71
N THR A 1178 53.44 4.42 -46.69
CA THR A 1178 53.41 3.56 -47.88
C THR A 1178 52.89 4.22 -49.17
N THR A 1179 53.80 4.28 -50.15
CA THR A 1179 53.68 4.28 -51.63
C THR A 1179 53.21 5.54 -52.40
N ALA A 1180 54.10 5.98 -53.28
CA ALA A 1180 54.19 7.28 -53.97
C ALA A 1180 53.15 7.61 -55.06
N ILE A 1181 52.03 6.89 -55.15
CA ILE A 1181 51.08 7.07 -56.27
C ILE A 1181 49.86 7.90 -55.90
N ASP A 1182 49.36 7.81 -54.67
CA ASP A 1182 48.16 8.56 -54.27
C ASP A 1182 48.45 10.04 -53.93
N ASN A 1183 49.72 10.41 -53.77
CA ASN A 1183 50.19 11.76 -53.45
C ASN A 1183 50.32 12.73 -54.64
N LEU A 1184 50.01 12.31 -55.87
CA LEU A 1184 50.19 13.15 -57.07
C LEU A 1184 49.05 14.16 -57.32
N ASN A 1185 47.86 13.95 -56.75
CA ASN A 1185 46.70 14.82 -57.02
C ASN A 1185 46.46 15.92 -55.97
N ALA A 1186 47.21 15.93 -54.86
CA ALA A 1186 47.02 16.89 -53.76
C ALA A 1186 48.04 18.04 -53.72
N ILE A 1187 49.09 18.02 -54.55
CA ILE A 1187 50.22 18.98 -54.46
C ILE A 1187 50.03 20.24 -55.34
N SER A 1188 48.92 20.39 -56.07
CA SER A 1188 48.76 21.62 -56.89
C SER A 1188 48.37 22.87 -56.10
N ASN A 1189 48.12 22.79 -54.77
CA ASN A 1189 47.67 23.93 -53.94
C ASN A 1189 48.24 23.92 -52.50
N ASP A 1190 49.48 23.48 -52.27
CA ASP A 1190 50.15 23.69 -50.96
C ASP A 1190 50.77 25.09 -50.89
N ALA A 1191 50.17 25.97 -50.05
CA ALA A 1191 50.60 27.36 -49.88
C ALA A 1191 51.97 27.53 -49.18
N ASN A 1192 52.50 26.47 -48.56
CA ASN A 1192 53.73 26.50 -47.77
C ASN A 1192 54.90 25.73 -48.41
N ALA A 1193 54.76 25.27 -49.65
CA ALA A 1193 55.82 24.62 -50.42
C ALA A 1193 56.49 25.59 -51.41
N GLU A 1194 57.82 25.59 -51.45
CA GLU A 1194 58.58 26.37 -52.44
C GLU A 1194 59.10 25.44 -53.54
N TYR A 1195 58.68 25.71 -54.78
CA TYR A 1195 59.03 24.92 -55.95
C TYR A 1195 60.18 25.58 -56.70
N TYR A 1196 61.18 24.79 -57.09
CA TYR A 1196 62.31 25.26 -57.88
C TYR A 1196 62.52 24.39 -59.11
N ASP A 1197 62.94 25.00 -60.22
CA ASP A 1197 63.39 24.25 -61.39
C ASP A 1197 64.76 23.57 -61.14
N ALA A 1198 65.19 22.73 -62.09
CA ALA A 1198 66.47 22.02 -62.01
C ALA A 1198 67.71 22.95 -61.90
N ASN A 1199 67.55 24.25 -62.19
CA ASN A 1199 68.59 25.27 -62.09
C ASN A 1199 68.49 26.11 -60.82
N GLY A 1200 67.56 25.78 -59.91
CA GLY A 1200 67.40 26.44 -58.61
C GLY A 1200 66.61 27.76 -58.66
N ARG A 1201 65.82 28.03 -59.71
CA ARG A 1201 64.94 29.20 -59.77
C ARG A 1201 63.57 28.89 -59.20
N ARG A 1202 63.04 29.76 -58.35
CA ARG A 1202 61.71 29.59 -57.75
C ARG A 1202 60.62 29.67 -58.83
N THR A 1203 59.65 28.78 -58.75
CA THR A 1203 58.51 28.63 -59.66
C THR A 1203 57.22 28.65 -58.85
N ASN A 1204 56.10 28.98 -59.49
CA ASN A 1204 54.79 29.06 -58.84
C ASN A 1204 54.11 27.68 -58.69
N GLY A 1205 54.82 26.59 -59.01
CA GLY A 1205 54.31 25.22 -59.01
C GLY A 1205 55.21 24.28 -59.81
N LEU A 1206 54.94 22.98 -59.73
CA LEU A 1206 55.70 21.94 -60.44
C LEU A 1206 55.71 22.14 -61.97
N GLN A 1207 56.88 22.05 -62.58
CA GLN A 1207 57.10 22.15 -64.03
C GLN A 1207 57.37 20.77 -64.66
N LYS A 1208 57.19 20.63 -65.96
CA LYS A 1208 57.58 19.41 -66.68
C LYS A 1208 59.12 19.26 -66.67
N GLY A 1209 59.64 18.14 -66.19
CA GLY A 1209 61.07 17.90 -65.94
C GLY A 1209 61.41 17.69 -64.46
N LEU A 1210 62.70 17.78 -64.11
CA LEU A 1210 63.16 17.64 -62.73
C LEU A 1210 62.91 18.95 -61.94
N ASN A 1211 62.25 18.81 -60.81
CA ASN A 1211 61.91 19.88 -59.87
C ASN A 1211 62.57 19.61 -58.52
N ILE A 1212 62.92 20.68 -57.83
CA ILE A 1212 63.38 20.64 -56.44
C ILE A 1212 62.29 21.28 -55.60
N VAL A 1213 61.72 20.52 -54.66
CA VAL A 1213 60.65 21.02 -53.79
C VAL A 1213 61.18 21.11 -52.37
N LYS A 1214 61.03 22.28 -51.76
CA LYS A 1214 61.46 22.54 -50.39
C LYS A 1214 60.25 22.77 -49.50
N ARG A 1215 60.16 22.02 -48.41
CA ARG A 1215 59.11 22.13 -47.39
C ARG A 1215 59.77 22.07 -46.01
N GLY A 1216 59.80 23.20 -45.31
CA GLY A 1216 60.57 23.33 -44.07
C GLY A 1216 62.07 23.03 -44.25
N SER A 1217 62.63 22.16 -43.42
CA SER A 1217 64.05 21.76 -43.43
C SER A 1217 64.40 20.63 -44.40
N LYS A 1218 63.41 20.01 -45.07
CA LYS A 1218 63.61 18.88 -46.01
C LYS A 1218 63.54 19.35 -47.47
N THR A 1219 64.37 18.75 -48.33
CA THR A 1219 64.45 19.05 -49.78
C THR A 1219 64.26 17.77 -50.60
N TYR A 1220 63.34 17.80 -51.56
CA TYR A 1220 62.98 16.65 -52.41
C TYR A 1220 63.33 16.93 -53.87
N LYS A 1221 63.74 15.89 -54.62
CA LYS A 1221 63.88 15.95 -56.08
C LYS A 1221 62.75 15.15 -56.72
N ILE A 1222 61.92 15.82 -57.52
CA ILE A 1222 60.71 15.24 -58.12
C ILE A 1222 60.82 15.38 -59.64
N MET A 1223 60.72 14.27 -60.37
CA MET A 1223 60.69 14.29 -61.84
C MET A 1223 59.25 14.20 -62.33
N VAL A 1224 58.78 15.26 -62.98
CA VAL A 1224 57.44 15.34 -63.59
C VAL A 1224 57.60 15.04 -65.08
N LYS A 1225 57.00 13.94 -65.57
CA LYS A 1225 57.16 13.50 -66.97
C LYS A 1225 56.32 14.29 -67.97
#